data_AF-A0A3E0Q8A1-F1
#
_entry.id   AF-A0A3E0Q8A1-F1
#
_cell.length_a   1.000
_cell.length_b   1.000
_cell.length_c   1.000
_cell.angle_alpha   90.00
_cell.angle_beta   90.00
_cell.angle_gamma   90.00
#
_symmetry.space_group_name_H-M   'P 1'
#
loop_
_entity.id
_entity.type
_entity.pdbx_description
1 polymer ?
#
loop_
_entity_poly.entity_id
_entity_poly.type
_entity_poly.pdbx_seq_one_letter_code
_entity_poly.pdbx_strand_id
1 'polypeptide(L)'
;MHNCDTLDDYLTRFGPLLGQQAQRSMAPLHVPGRDEPELPRFNRFPFEPQVHVITASVKALRRQKALLMVGEMGTGKTLMGMAAVHAHAAGKPYQALVFCPGQLCKKWEREILSTIPGAQVRQIRSFRDLLDFPRTVNQPTWSIISRDRAKLGAKWRPAFIMKHGQALCPDCGQPAIDKKRTLISPKQLDRKKHICLATITDPVTGQERECGAALWQYTREINRWEPARFIQKRLRGVFDYLILDEVHEEKGANTAQANAAGSLVAACKKVIALTGTLIGGYAEHLRPLLFRLCPRTLVEEGFQWNQVTAFSERYGRIETRIIERDGGGVENRMSRGGTTKVKTVRPGIMPTLFGRHLIGNTVFLSLEEVADNLPELREIVEPVAMDDETAGEYRRIERHITAALKQMVVRGDRRLLGTMLNTLLAYPDHPYGWDSVGYWDRDDDGNKLKFHEVTKPKNLHSTTIRPKERKLIELVQREKDQGRQSWVFVQLTDKRDVAGRLERLLSAQGLSVKVLRSSVPLAQREEWIAENGPDADVVISHPKLVETGLDLFDKGGRHNFSTLIFYETGYNTFTLRQASRRSWRIGQQLPCRVIYLYYQGTMQERAMTLMGRKLTAAQAVEGRFSSDGLAALAGDDGSVEMALAKSLAERLDDLDAQRAWSKLGESNVVVDEAEGSETFLPSEPDDDEAVLESPVAAGFLFAC
;
A
#
# COMPACT_ATOMS: atom_id res chain seq x y z
N MET A 1 28.13 -13.73 -29.79
CA MET A 1 27.08 -13.38 -28.81
C MET A 1 27.67 -12.37 -27.86
N HIS A 2 26.92 -11.34 -27.45
CA HIS A 2 27.37 -10.42 -26.40
C HIS A 2 26.82 -10.92 -25.06
N ASN A 3 27.68 -11.11 -24.07
CA ASN A 3 27.22 -11.29 -22.70
C ASN A 3 26.54 -10.01 -22.20
N CYS A 4 25.47 -10.21 -21.44
CA CYS A 4 24.91 -9.26 -20.49
C CYS A 4 24.86 -10.01 -19.17
N ASP A 5 25.79 -9.72 -18.26
CA ASP A 5 25.97 -10.53 -17.05
C ASP A 5 24.98 -10.16 -15.92
N THR A 6 24.20 -9.09 -16.10
CA THR A 6 23.11 -8.68 -15.21
C THR A 6 21.83 -8.31 -15.97
N LEU A 7 20.68 -8.36 -15.27
CA LEU A 7 19.41 -7.86 -15.80
C LEU A 7 19.46 -6.35 -16.08
N ASP A 8 20.23 -5.61 -15.28
CA ASP A 8 20.35 -4.15 -15.35
C ASP A 8 21.10 -3.73 -16.63
N ASP A 9 22.20 -4.42 -16.99
CA ASP A 9 22.88 -4.24 -18.27
C ASP A 9 21.93 -4.58 -19.44
N TYR A 10 21.21 -5.70 -19.35
CA TYR A 10 20.24 -6.08 -20.38
C TYR A 10 19.12 -5.03 -20.58
N LEU A 11 18.51 -4.54 -19.50
CA LEU A 11 17.42 -3.56 -19.56
C LEU A 11 17.91 -2.18 -20.00
N THR A 12 19.10 -1.75 -19.56
CA THR A 12 19.71 -0.48 -19.99
C THR A 12 20.05 -0.53 -21.48
N ARG A 13 20.64 -1.64 -21.94
CA ARG A 13 21.17 -1.82 -23.29
C ARG A 13 20.11 -2.12 -24.35
N PHE A 14 19.06 -2.86 -24.01
CA PHE A 14 18.00 -3.24 -24.94
C PHE A 14 16.65 -2.52 -24.69
N GLY A 15 16.52 -1.76 -23.60
CA GLY A 15 15.33 -0.96 -23.26
C GLY A 15 14.75 -0.15 -24.42
N PRO A 16 15.55 0.65 -25.17
CA PRO A 16 15.06 1.41 -26.31
C PRO A 16 14.47 0.52 -27.44
N LEU A 17 15.02 -0.67 -27.65
CA LEU A 17 14.59 -1.60 -28.69
C LEU A 17 13.32 -2.37 -28.25
N LEU A 18 13.23 -2.72 -26.96
CA LEU A 18 12.01 -3.25 -26.34
C LEU A 18 10.87 -2.22 -26.38
N GLY A 19 11.18 -0.94 -26.13
CA GLY A 19 10.24 0.18 -26.26
C GLY A 19 9.71 0.33 -27.69
N GLN A 20 10.59 0.35 -28.70
CA GLN A 20 10.17 0.36 -30.10
C GLN A 20 9.35 -0.87 -30.49
N GLN A 21 9.68 -2.06 -29.96
CA GLN A 21 8.92 -3.28 -30.26
C GLN A 21 7.53 -3.26 -29.62
N ALA A 22 7.38 -2.65 -28.44
CA ALA A 22 6.08 -2.40 -27.83
C ALA A 22 5.26 -1.37 -28.65
N GLN A 23 5.86 -0.23 -29.01
CA GLN A 23 5.22 0.80 -29.85
C GLN A 23 4.71 0.24 -31.18
N ARG A 24 5.52 -0.58 -31.88
CA ARG A 24 5.15 -1.21 -33.17
C ARG A 24 3.99 -2.21 -33.07
N SER A 25 3.59 -2.63 -31.87
CA SER A 25 2.45 -3.53 -31.65
C SER A 25 1.12 -2.83 -31.34
N MET A 26 1.11 -1.48 -31.30
CA MET A 26 -0.04 -0.70 -30.85
C MET A 26 -0.67 0.18 -31.94
N ALA A 27 -2.01 0.18 -31.96
CA ALA A 27 -2.81 1.29 -32.47
C ALA A 27 -3.60 1.88 -31.29
N PRO A 28 -3.35 3.14 -30.88
CA PRO A 28 -4.00 3.73 -29.72
C PRO A 28 -5.51 3.88 -29.93
N LEU A 29 -6.29 3.70 -28.86
CA LEU A 29 -7.75 3.90 -28.90
C LEU A 29 -8.13 5.39 -28.95
N HIS A 30 -7.28 6.24 -28.40
CA HIS A 30 -7.48 7.68 -28.33
C HIS A 30 -6.14 8.42 -28.46
N VAL A 31 -6.12 9.56 -29.15
CA VAL A 31 -4.95 10.44 -29.28
C VAL A 31 -5.36 11.88 -28.99
N PRO A 32 -4.88 12.50 -27.90
CA PRO A 32 -5.11 13.93 -27.62
C PRO A 32 -4.73 14.84 -28.79
N GLY A 33 -5.43 15.96 -28.96
CA GLY A 33 -5.23 16.90 -30.08
C GLY A 33 -5.59 16.39 -31.49
N ARG A 34 -5.74 15.07 -31.69
CA ARG A 34 -6.20 14.46 -32.96
C ARG A 34 -7.66 14.02 -32.91
N ASP A 35 -8.06 13.41 -31.79
CA ASP A 35 -9.42 12.93 -31.57
C ASP A 35 -10.19 13.91 -30.69
N GLU A 36 -11.34 14.39 -31.16
CA GLU A 36 -12.22 15.21 -30.34
C GLU A 36 -12.91 14.38 -29.23
N PRO A 37 -13.04 14.92 -27.99
CA PRO A 37 -13.66 14.25 -26.88
C PRO A 37 -15.17 14.51 -26.76
N GLU A 38 -15.99 13.56 -27.20
CA GLU A 38 -17.45 13.58 -27.00
C GLU A 38 -17.85 13.23 -25.56
N LEU A 39 -17.95 14.24 -24.68
CA LEU A 39 -18.45 14.06 -23.31
C LEU A 39 -19.83 14.73 -23.08
N PRO A 40 -20.70 14.14 -22.23
CA PRO A 40 -21.94 14.78 -21.79
C PRO A 40 -21.66 15.98 -20.87
N ARG A 41 -22.70 16.78 -20.58
CA ARG A 41 -22.60 17.81 -19.54
C ARG A 41 -22.45 17.17 -18.15
N PHE A 42 -21.59 17.77 -17.34
CA PHE A 42 -21.40 17.45 -15.93
C PHE A 42 -21.70 18.68 -15.08
N ASN A 43 -22.07 18.47 -13.81
CA ASN A 43 -22.18 19.56 -12.82
C ASN A 43 -20.80 20.14 -12.48
N ARG A 44 -19.78 19.27 -12.45
CA ARG A 44 -18.36 19.60 -12.30
C ARG A 44 -17.61 19.03 -13.52
N PHE A 45 -17.09 19.89 -14.38
CA PHE A 45 -16.41 19.44 -15.59
C PHE A 45 -14.97 18.95 -15.29
N PRO A 46 -14.45 17.92 -15.98
CA PRO A 46 -13.06 17.49 -15.85
C PRO A 46 -12.08 18.49 -16.51
N PHE A 47 -10.81 18.49 -16.09
CA PHE A 47 -9.73 19.17 -16.83
C PHE A 47 -9.40 18.44 -18.15
N GLU A 48 -8.82 19.12 -19.13
CA GLU A 48 -8.50 18.57 -20.46
C GLU A 48 -7.74 17.21 -20.44
N PRO A 49 -6.68 17.00 -19.61
CA PRO A 49 -6.03 15.68 -19.50
C PRO A 49 -7.00 14.59 -19.03
N GLN A 50 -7.88 14.93 -18.08
CA GLN A 50 -8.91 14.03 -17.58
C GLN A 50 -9.98 13.76 -18.65
N VAL A 51 -10.37 14.76 -19.44
CA VAL A 51 -11.31 14.63 -20.57
C VAL A 51 -10.81 13.60 -21.58
N HIS A 52 -9.51 13.60 -21.89
CA HIS A 52 -8.89 12.58 -22.73
C HIS A 52 -8.88 11.19 -22.07
N VAL A 53 -8.51 11.08 -20.79
CA VAL A 53 -8.54 9.81 -20.03
C VAL A 53 -9.95 9.21 -19.95
N ILE A 54 -10.96 10.05 -19.73
CA ILE A 54 -12.38 9.66 -19.72
C ILE A 54 -12.79 9.18 -21.13
N THR A 55 -12.42 9.91 -22.19
CA THR A 55 -12.74 9.55 -23.58
C THR A 55 -12.07 8.23 -23.98
N ALA A 56 -10.79 8.04 -23.66
CA ALA A 56 -10.09 6.77 -23.83
C ALA A 56 -10.78 5.63 -23.07
N SER A 57 -11.22 5.88 -21.84
CA SER A 57 -11.95 4.92 -21.00
C SER A 57 -13.29 4.53 -21.61
N VAL A 58 -14.06 5.48 -22.16
CA VAL A 58 -15.32 5.21 -22.88
C VAL A 58 -15.05 4.38 -24.14
N LYS A 59 -14.04 4.73 -24.94
CA LYS A 59 -13.66 3.96 -26.15
C LYS A 59 -13.21 2.53 -25.80
N ALA A 60 -12.50 2.33 -24.69
CA ALA A 60 -12.13 1.02 -24.20
C ALA A 60 -13.34 0.22 -23.68
N LEU A 61 -14.18 0.81 -22.84
CA LEU A 61 -15.40 0.17 -22.30
C LEU A 61 -16.38 -0.24 -23.41
N ARG A 62 -16.42 0.46 -24.56
CA ARG A 62 -17.20 0.00 -25.73
C ARG A 62 -16.68 -1.35 -26.28
N ARG A 63 -15.36 -1.61 -26.22
CA ARG A 63 -14.70 -2.81 -26.77
C ARG A 63 -14.56 -3.98 -25.78
N GLN A 64 -14.39 -3.72 -24.49
CA GLN A 64 -14.11 -4.76 -23.48
C GLN A 64 -14.99 -4.65 -22.22
N LYS A 65 -14.83 -5.59 -21.28
CA LYS A 65 -15.62 -5.61 -20.03
C LYS A 65 -15.04 -4.71 -18.95
N ALA A 66 -13.72 -4.77 -18.74
CA ALA A 66 -13.05 -4.14 -17.62
C ALA A 66 -11.91 -3.23 -18.09
N LEU A 67 -11.64 -2.18 -17.32
CA LEU A 67 -10.53 -1.27 -17.53
C LEU A 67 -9.83 -0.98 -16.20
N LEU A 68 -8.50 -0.96 -16.21
CA LEU A 68 -7.69 -0.38 -15.14
C LEU A 68 -7.49 1.11 -15.43
N MET A 69 -7.81 1.97 -14.46
CA MET A 69 -7.49 3.39 -14.50
C MET A 69 -6.45 3.66 -13.42
N VAL A 70 -5.19 3.69 -13.86
CA VAL A 70 -4.04 3.96 -13.00
C VAL A 70 -3.78 5.45 -13.11
N GLY A 71 -3.65 6.11 -11.97
CA GLY A 71 -3.23 7.50 -11.97
C GLY A 71 -2.74 7.90 -10.60
N GLU A 72 -1.84 8.86 -10.55
CA GLU A 72 -1.26 9.31 -9.30
C GLU A 72 -2.33 9.82 -8.31
N MET A 73 -1.92 10.02 -7.06
CA MET A 73 -2.78 10.65 -6.07
C MET A 73 -3.11 12.08 -6.49
N GLY A 74 -4.31 12.58 -6.18
CA GLY A 74 -4.71 13.94 -6.57
C GLY A 74 -5.18 14.12 -8.02
N THR A 75 -4.83 13.23 -8.96
CA THR A 75 -5.22 13.28 -10.40
C THR A 75 -6.73 13.20 -10.69
N GLY A 76 -7.57 13.01 -9.67
CA GLY A 76 -9.03 12.98 -9.82
C GLY A 76 -9.61 11.65 -10.33
N LYS A 77 -8.97 10.51 -10.06
CA LYS A 77 -9.48 9.16 -10.39
C LYS A 77 -10.96 8.94 -10.09
N THR A 78 -11.45 9.42 -8.94
CA THR A 78 -12.85 9.37 -8.51
C THR A 78 -13.79 10.01 -9.54
N LEU A 79 -13.49 11.27 -9.91
CA LEU A 79 -14.19 12.05 -10.92
C LEU A 79 -14.09 11.38 -12.30
N MET A 80 -12.90 10.94 -12.71
CA MET A 80 -12.70 10.28 -14.01
C MET A 80 -13.47 8.96 -14.12
N GLY A 81 -13.49 8.15 -13.05
CA GLY A 81 -14.25 6.91 -13.00
C GLY A 81 -15.75 7.13 -13.14
N MET A 82 -16.33 8.09 -12.39
CA MET A 82 -17.77 8.38 -12.51
C MET A 82 -18.14 9.06 -13.83
N ALA A 83 -17.28 9.94 -14.34
CA ALA A 83 -17.48 10.59 -15.63
C ALA A 83 -17.42 9.59 -16.79
N ALA A 84 -16.50 8.63 -16.77
CA ALA A 84 -16.40 7.57 -17.78
C ALA A 84 -17.61 6.62 -17.77
N VAL A 85 -18.15 6.29 -16.59
CA VAL A 85 -19.42 5.56 -16.47
C VAL A 85 -20.58 6.34 -17.10
N HIS A 86 -20.72 7.63 -16.74
CA HIS A 86 -21.83 8.47 -17.22
C HIS A 86 -21.74 8.75 -18.72
N ALA A 87 -20.55 9.04 -19.24
CA ALA A 87 -20.29 9.23 -20.67
C ALA A 87 -20.50 7.94 -21.48
N HIS A 88 -20.11 6.77 -20.95
CA HIS A 88 -20.41 5.48 -21.60
C HIS A 88 -21.92 5.17 -21.61
N ALA A 89 -22.69 5.62 -20.62
CA ALA A 89 -24.15 5.48 -20.60
C ALA A 89 -24.88 6.33 -21.65
N ALA A 90 -24.24 7.38 -22.19
CA ALA A 90 -24.74 8.20 -23.30
C ALA A 90 -26.19 8.67 -23.12
N GLY A 91 -26.50 9.28 -21.98
CA GLY A 91 -27.81 9.84 -21.64
C GLY A 91 -28.88 8.82 -21.23
N LYS A 92 -28.60 7.51 -21.28
CA LYS A 92 -29.54 6.47 -20.83
C LYS A 92 -29.51 6.33 -19.31
N PRO A 93 -30.64 6.01 -18.65
CA PRO A 93 -30.64 5.57 -17.25
C PRO A 93 -29.76 4.34 -17.04
N TYR A 94 -29.09 4.25 -15.89
CA TYR A 94 -28.20 3.13 -15.54
C TYR A 94 -28.12 2.93 -14.03
N GLN A 95 -27.76 1.70 -13.63
CA GLN A 95 -27.36 1.38 -12.26
C GLN A 95 -25.85 1.14 -12.17
N ALA A 96 -25.17 1.92 -11.33
CA ALA A 96 -23.74 1.79 -11.06
C ALA A 96 -23.51 1.40 -9.58
N LEU A 97 -22.50 0.56 -9.34
CA LEU A 97 -22.05 0.14 -8.02
C LEU A 97 -20.62 0.62 -7.77
N VAL A 98 -20.35 1.23 -6.63
CA VAL A 98 -19.01 1.57 -6.14
C VAL A 98 -18.64 0.61 -5.01
N PHE A 99 -17.50 -0.05 -5.14
CA PHE A 99 -16.85 -0.84 -4.09
C PHE A 99 -15.58 -0.10 -3.68
N CYS A 100 -15.52 0.41 -2.46
CA CYS A 100 -14.45 1.30 -1.99
C CYS A 100 -14.02 1.00 -0.55
N PRO A 101 -12.89 1.57 -0.06
CA PRO A 101 -12.61 1.66 1.37
C PRO A 101 -13.77 2.31 2.15
N GLY A 102 -14.01 1.87 3.39
CA GLY A 102 -15.18 2.32 4.17
C GLY A 102 -15.24 3.82 4.42
N GLN A 103 -14.09 4.42 4.72
CA GLN A 103 -13.92 5.86 4.92
C GLN A 103 -14.22 6.69 3.66
N LEU A 104 -14.16 6.11 2.46
CA LEU A 104 -14.48 6.82 1.21
C LEU A 104 -15.97 6.79 0.86
N CYS A 105 -16.81 6.04 1.58
CA CYS A 105 -18.21 5.87 1.20
C CYS A 105 -19.00 7.19 1.19
N LYS A 106 -18.79 8.07 2.18
CA LYS A 106 -19.41 9.41 2.22
C LYS A 106 -18.81 10.35 1.16
N LYS A 107 -17.50 10.30 0.95
CA LYS A 107 -16.80 11.08 -0.08
C LYS A 107 -17.29 10.77 -1.50
N TRP A 108 -17.43 9.49 -1.84
CA TRP A 108 -18.02 9.04 -3.11
C TRP A 108 -19.45 9.56 -3.33
N GLU A 109 -20.28 9.58 -2.28
CA GLU A 109 -21.65 10.12 -2.33
C GLU A 109 -21.66 11.62 -2.65
N ARG A 110 -20.84 12.41 -1.95
CA ARG A 110 -20.68 13.86 -2.21
C ARG A 110 -20.11 14.13 -3.61
N GLU A 111 -19.09 13.40 -4.05
CA GLU A 111 -18.50 13.59 -5.39
C GLU A 111 -19.46 13.19 -6.52
N ILE A 112 -20.24 12.11 -6.37
CA ILE A 112 -21.24 11.71 -7.37
C ILE A 112 -22.33 12.78 -7.51
N LEU A 113 -22.91 13.25 -6.40
CA LEU A 113 -23.98 14.25 -6.41
C LEU A 113 -23.50 15.62 -6.96
N SER A 114 -22.26 16.01 -6.66
CA SER A 114 -21.67 17.26 -7.15
C SER A 114 -21.13 17.19 -8.59
N THR A 115 -20.97 16.00 -9.17
CA THR A 115 -20.42 15.82 -10.53
C THR A 115 -21.47 15.38 -11.56
N ILE A 116 -22.37 14.45 -11.20
CA ILE A 116 -23.28 13.79 -12.15
C ILE A 116 -24.70 14.42 -12.10
N PRO A 117 -25.19 15.04 -13.19
CA PRO A 117 -26.53 15.65 -13.21
C PRO A 117 -27.64 14.64 -12.92
N GLY A 118 -28.54 14.98 -11.99
CA GLY A 118 -29.72 14.15 -11.66
C GLY A 118 -29.40 12.79 -11.04
N ALA A 119 -28.20 12.58 -10.48
CA ALA A 119 -27.85 11.33 -9.83
C ALA A 119 -28.64 11.10 -8.53
N GLN A 120 -29.11 9.87 -8.32
CA GLN A 120 -29.48 9.35 -7.00
C GLN A 120 -28.34 8.48 -6.45
N VAL A 121 -28.11 8.52 -5.13
CA VAL A 121 -27.12 7.69 -4.44
C VAL A 121 -27.81 6.85 -3.35
N ARG A 122 -27.31 5.63 -3.10
CA ARG A 122 -27.75 4.75 -2.00
C ARG A 122 -26.56 4.04 -1.36
N GLN A 123 -26.37 4.23 -0.05
CA GLN A 123 -25.41 3.45 0.73
C GLN A 123 -25.98 2.04 1.02
N ILE A 124 -25.24 0.99 0.63
CA ILE A 124 -25.51 -0.41 0.98
C ILE A 124 -24.74 -0.71 2.28
N ARG A 125 -25.46 -0.74 3.40
CA ARG A 125 -24.95 -1.01 4.75
C ARG A 125 -25.01 -2.52 5.06
N SER A 126 -25.99 -3.23 4.51
CA SER A 126 -26.22 -4.66 4.74
C SER A 126 -26.80 -5.39 3.51
N PHE A 127 -26.94 -6.71 3.60
CA PHE A 127 -27.66 -7.50 2.58
C PHE A 127 -29.19 -7.32 2.63
N ARG A 128 -29.76 -6.78 3.72
CA ARG A 128 -31.20 -6.54 3.84
C ARG A 128 -31.66 -5.47 2.85
N ASP A 129 -30.81 -4.46 2.69
CA ASP A 129 -30.90 -3.34 1.75
C ASP A 129 -30.92 -3.80 0.26
N LEU A 130 -30.61 -5.09 0.02
CA LEU A 130 -30.58 -5.74 -1.28
C LEU A 130 -31.75 -6.70 -1.54
N LEU A 131 -32.63 -6.95 -0.55
CA LEU A 131 -33.76 -7.88 -0.70
C LEU A 131 -34.76 -7.35 -1.73
N ASP A 132 -35.23 -6.12 -1.51
CA ASP A 132 -36.20 -5.42 -2.35
C ASP A 132 -35.50 -4.39 -3.26
N PHE A 133 -34.36 -4.78 -3.83
CA PHE A 133 -33.54 -3.87 -4.64
C PHE A 133 -34.18 -3.59 -6.02
N PRO A 134 -34.32 -2.31 -6.44
CA PRO A 134 -34.94 -1.97 -7.71
C PRO A 134 -34.14 -2.53 -8.89
N ARG A 135 -34.81 -3.23 -9.81
CA ARG A 135 -34.20 -3.91 -10.98
C ARG A 135 -34.11 -3.01 -12.22
N THR A 136 -34.75 -1.85 -12.19
CA THR A 136 -34.82 -0.85 -13.27
C THR A 136 -34.82 0.54 -12.65
N VAL A 137 -34.35 1.54 -13.41
CA VAL A 137 -34.29 2.95 -12.99
C VAL A 137 -34.60 3.88 -14.16
N ASN A 138 -35.08 5.08 -13.84
CA ASN A 138 -35.43 6.15 -14.78
C ASN A 138 -34.38 7.27 -14.88
N GLN A 139 -33.38 7.28 -14.00
CA GLN A 139 -32.29 8.27 -13.95
C GLN A 139 -30.97 7.62 -13.47
N PRO A 140 -29.81 8.30 -13.59
CA PRO A 140 -28.52 7.79 -13.10
C PRO A 140 -28.60 7.39 -11.62
N THR A 141 -28.46 6.10 -11.33
CA THR A 141 -28.60 5.58 -9.97
C THR A 141 -27.33 4.90 -9.52
N TRP A 142 -26.74 5.41 -8.45
CA TRP A 142 -25.51 4.92 -7.87
C TRP A 142 -25.79 4.20 -6.56
N SER A 143 -25.06 3.13 -6.31
CA SER A 143 -25.02 2.47 -5.00
C SER A 143 -23.58 2.32 -4.55
N ILE A 144 -23.34 2.51 -3.26
CA ILE A 144 -22.00 2.52 -2.67
C ILE A 144 -21.95 1.41 -1.61
N ILE A 145 -20.91 0.60 -1.63
CA ILE A 145 -20.68 -0.43 -0.61
C ILE A 145 -19.20 -0.43 -0.18
N SER A 146 -18.96 -0.40 1.12
CA SER A 146 -17.60 -0.58 1.62
C SER A 146 -17.13 -2.02 1.42
N ARG A 147 -15.87 -2.21 1.01
CA ARG A 147 -15.24 -3.53 0.91
C ARG A 147 -15.39 -4.36 2.18
N ASP A 148 -15.39 -3.68 3.32
CA ASP A 148 -15.49 -4.28 4.65
C ASP A 148 -16.90 -4.70 5.03
N ARG A 149 -17.95 -4.07 4.49
CA ARG A 149 -19.35 -4.55 4.63
C ARG A 149 -19.71 -5.59 3.55
N ALA A 150 -19.12 -5.48 2.35
CA ALA A 150 -19.35 -6.34 1.19
C ALA A 150 -18.92 -7.80 1.39
N LYS A 151 -17.87 -8.04 2.19
CA LYS A 151 -17.29 -9.36 2.50
C LYS A 151 -18.03 -10.15 3.60
N LEU A 152 -18.90 -9.50 4.37
CA LEU A 152 -19.46 -10.07 5.61
C LEU A 152 -20.68 -10.94 5.34
N GLY A 153 -20.47 -12.25 5.24
CA GLY A 153 -21.51 -13.28 5.31
C GLY A 153 -21.71 -13.87 6.71
N ALA A 154 -22.50 -14.95 6.79
CA ALA A 154 -22.74 -15.69 8.02
C ALA A 154 -21.44 -16.33 8.55
N LYS A 155 -21.32 -16.37 9.88
CA LYS A 155 -20.34 -17.21 10.58
C LYS A 155 -20.45 -18.67 10.14
N TRP A 156 -19.33 -19.38 10.21
CA TRP A 156 -19.27 -20.81 9.94
C TRP A 156 -18.45 -21.51 11.01
N ARG A 157 -18.74 -22.79 11.22
CA ARG A 157 -17.97 -23.72 12.06
C ARG A 157 -17.62 -24.96 11.24
N PRO A 158 -16.58 -25.73 11.58
CA PRO A 158 -16.33 -27.00 10.91
C PRO A 158 -17.50 -27.98 11.10
N ALA A 159 -17.57 -28.98 10.23
CA ALA A 159 -18.56 -30.05 10.28
C ALA A 159 -17.83 -31.40 10.16
N PHE A 160 -17.75 -32.11 11.29
CA PHE A 160 -17.16 -33.43 11.40
C PHE A 160 -17.83 -34.20 12.54
N ILE A 161 -17.73 -35.53 12.50
CA ILE A 161 -18.05 -36.42 13.60
C ILE A 161 -16.74 -36.81 14.28
N MET A 162 -16.63 -36.66 15.60
CA MET A 162 -15.40 -36.98 16.33
C MET A 162 -15.40 -38.44 16.78
N LYS A 163 -14.43 -39.25 16.34
CA LYS A 163 -14.35 -40.67 16.72
C LYS A 163 -12.89 -41.12 16.83
N HIS A 164 -12.52 -41.78 17.93
CA HIS A 164 -11.16 -42.27 18.21
C HIS A 164 -10.04 -41.22 17.97
N GLY A 165 -10.28 -39.96 18.32
CA GLY A 165 -9.33 -38.85 18.10
C GLY A 165 -9.23 -38.35 16.65
N GLN A 166 -9.95 -38.94 15.70
CA GLN A 166 -10.02 -38.52 14.31
C GLN A 166 -11.30 -37.73 14.01
N ALA A 167 -11.18 -36.71 13.15
CA ALA A 167 -12.32 -35.99 12.60
C ALA A 167 -12.82 -36.71 11.34
N LEU A 168 -14.05 -37.22 11.38
CA LEU A 168 -14.69 -37.94 10.29
C LEU A 168 -15.64 -37.03 9.52
N CYS A 169 -15.76 -37.25 8.21
CA CYS A 169 -16.77 -36.62 7.37
C CYS A 169 -18.18 -37.00 7.84
N PRO A 170 -19.12 -36.03 8.02
CA PRO A 170 -20.47 -36.35 8.45
C PRO A 170 -21.28 -37.09 7.38
N ASP A 171 -20.97 -36.88 6.09
CA ASP A 171 -21.74 -37.43 4.96
C ASP A 171 -21.32 -38.87 4.60
N CYS A 172 -20.02 -39.20 4.68
CA CYS A 172 -19.49 -40.51 4.27
C CYS A 172 -18.77 -41.30 5.37
N GLY A 173 -18.65 -40.75 6.58
CA GLY A 173 -18.00 -41.40 7.72
C GLY A 173 -16.47 -41.57 7.61
N GLN A 174 -15.86 -41.28 6.46
CA GLN A 174 -14.42 -41.43 6.27
C GLN A 174 -13.61 -40.32 6.95
N PRO A 175 -12.35 -40.57 7.37
CA PRO A 175 -11.51 -39.55 7.98
C PRO A 175 -11.29 -38.34 7.07
N ALA A 176 -11.27 -37.14 7.66
CA ALA A 176 -10.92 -35.91 6.96
C ALA A 176 -9.44 -35.94 6.57
N ILE A 177 -9.16 -35.87 5.28
CA ILE A 177 -7.80 -35.92 4.71
C ILE A 177 -7.51 -34.73 3.80
N ASP A 178 -6.25 -34.30 3.78
CA ASP A 178 -5.76 -33.18 2.99
C ASP A 178 -5.37 -33.59 1.56
N LYS A 179 -4.83 -32.64 0.77
CA LYS A 179 -4.37 -32.90 -0.60
C LYS A 179 -3.17 -33.84 -0.71
N LYS A 180 -2.43 -34.07 0.39
CA LYS A 180 -1.37 -35.09 0.51
C LYS A 180 -1.92 -36.41 1.08
N ARG A 181 -3.25 -36.58 1.13
CA ARG A 181 -3.97 -37.71 1.75
C ARG A 181 -3.59 -37.95 3.22
N THR A 182 -3.11 -36.91 3.92
CA THR A 182 -2.76 -36.92 5.34
C THR A 182 -3.95 -36.50 6.19
N LEU A 183 -4.13 -37.10 7.37
CA LEU A 183 -5.23 -36.78 8.30
C LEU A 183 -5.24 -35.30 8.73
N ILE A 184 -6.42 -34.69 8.72
CA ILE A 184 -6.65 -33.31 9.18
C ILE A 184 -7.14 -33.34 10.63
N SER A 185 -6.42 -32.65 11.51
CA SER A 185 -6.86 -32.45 12.91
C SER A 185 -8.02 -31.44 13.02
N PRO A 186 -8.87 -31.50 14.07
CA PRO A 186 -9.94 -30.52 14.30
C PRO A 186 -9.44 -29.06 14.24
N LYS A 187 -8.31 -28.75 14.88
CA LYS A 187 -7.67 -27.41 14.86
C LYS A 187 -7.29 -26.92 13.46
N GLN A 188 -7.14 -27.82 12.48
CA GLN A 188 -6.91 -27.46 11.08
C GLN A 188 -8.22 -27.29 10.29
N LEU A 189 -9.32 -27.92 10.72
CA LEU A 189 -10.67 -27.71 10.16
C LEU A 189 -11.25 -26.34 10.56
N ASP A 190 -10.95 -25.84 11.76
CA ASP A 190 -11.34 -24.48 12.19
C ASP A 190 -10.69 -23.37 11.35
N ARG A 191 -9.44 -23.57 10.90
CA ARG A 191 -8.65 -22.52 10.22
C ARG A 191 -9.15 -22.15 8.82
N LYS A 192 -9.86 -23.04 8.12
CA LYS A 192 -10.39 -22.79 6.76
C LYS A 192 -11.49 -23.78 6.39
N LYS A 193 -12.32 -23.41 5.42
CA LYS A 193 -13.33 -24.31 4.83
C LYS A 193 -12.66 -25.41 4.00
N HIS A 194 -12.87 -26.68 4.36
CA HIS A 194 -12.39 -27.86 3.62
C HIS A 194 -13.55 -28.63 2.97
N ILE A 195 -13.23 -29.47 1.99
CA ILE A 195 -14.14 -30.49 1.46
C ILE A 195 -13.56 -31.88 1.75
N CYS A 196 -14.41 -32.91 1.80
CA CYS A 196 -13.97 -34.28 2.01
C CYS A 196 -13.32 -34.83 0.72
N LEU A 197 -12.00 -35.05 0.78
CA LEU A 197 -11.21 -35.66 -0.30
C LEU A 197 -11.10 -37.19 -0.16
N ALA A 198 -11.88 -37.81 0.73
CA ALA A 198 -11.95 -39.26 0.83
C ALA A 198 -12.56 -39.85 -0.45
N THR A 199 -11.96 -40.93 -0.95
CA THR A 199 -12.53 -41.73 -2.04
C THR A 199 -13.73 -42.51 -1.50
N ILE A 200 -14.83 -42.52 -2.24
CA ILE A 200 -16.03 -43.30 -1.97
C ILE A 200 -16.48 -44.00 -3.25
N THR A 201 -17.06 -45.19 -3.12
CA THR A 201 -17.79 -45.86 -4.20
C THR A 201 -19.15 -45.18 -4.35
N ASP A 202 -19.52 -44.77 -5.56
CA ASP A 202 -20.85 -44.22 -5.83
C ASP A 202 -21.91 -45.34 -5.79
N PRO A 203 -22.99 -45.20 -4.99
CA PRO A 203 -23.96 -46.28 -4.80
C PRO A 203 -24.88 -46.51 -6.01
N VAL A 204 -24.85 -45.66 -7.04
CA VAL A 204 -25.67 -45.81 -8.26
C VAL A 204 -24.83 -46.34 -9.42
N THR A 205 -23.59 -45.87 -9.59
CA THR A 205 -22.74 -46.27 -10.73
C THR A 205 -21.66 -47.30 -10.37
N GLY A 206 -21.41 -47.56 -9.09
CA GLY A 206 -20.33 -48.44 -8.62
C GLY A 206 -18.91 -47.88 -8.83
N GLN A 207 -18.78 -46.65 -9.35
CA GLN A 207 -17.48 -46.04 -9.65
C GLN A 207 -16.89 -45.33 -8.42
N GLU A 208 -15.57 -45.37 -8.28
CA GLU A 208 -14.89 -44.55 -7.27
C GLU A 208 -14.88 -43.06 -7.64
N ARG A 209 -15.15 -42.20 -6.67
CA ARG A 209 -15.02 -40.74 -6.78
C ARG A 209 -14.66 -40.10 -5.45
N GLU A 210 -14.21 -38.85 -5.46
CA GLU A 210 -14.08 -38.09 -4.22
C GLU A 210 -15.47 -37.75 -3.64
N CYS A 211 -15.57 -37.76 -2.31
CA CYS A 211 -16.82 -37.50 -1.60
C CYS A 211 -17.36 -36.07 -1.84
N GLY A 212 -16.49 -35.06 -1.79
CA GLY A 212 -16.81 -33.66 -2.06
C GLY A 212 -17.63 -32.93 -0.97
N ALA A 213 -18.13 -33.66 0.05
CA ALA A 213 -18.91 -33.12 1.16
C ALA A 213 -18.24 -31.94 1.87
N ALA A 214 -19.04 -30.98 2.32
CA ALA A 214 -18.53 -29.79 3.01
C ALA A 214 -18.19 -30.12 4.48
N LEU A 215 -16.89 -30.08 4.83
CA LEU A 215 -16.44 -30.25 6.22
C LEU A 215 -16.63 -28.96 7.07
N TRP A 216 -17.67 -28.19 6.76
CA TRP A 216 -18.04 -26.93 7.39
C TRP A 216 -19.52 -26.61 7.16
N GLN A 217 -20.10 -25.86 8.08
CA GLN A 217 -21.51 -25.46 8.08
C GLN A 217 -21.63 -23.99 8.51
N TYR A 218 -22.63 -23.26 8.00
CA TYR A 218 -22.95 -21.93 8.53
C TYR A 218 -23.63 -22.04 9.90
N THR A 219 -23.33 -21.12 10.82
CA THR A 219 -24.01 -21.05 12.12
C THR A 219 -25.17 -20.05 12.05
N ARG A 220 -26.17 -20.21 12.95
CA ARG A 220 -27.31 -19.29 13.04
C ARG A 220 -27.04 -18.05 13.92
N GLU A 221 -25.86 -17.94 14.53
CA GLU A 221 -25.44 -16.81 15.38
C GLU A 221 -25.62 -15.45 14.68
N ILE A 222 -25.27 -15.40 13.39
CA ILE A 222 -25.39 -14.20 12.56
C ILE A 222 -26.07 -14.60 11.26
N ASN A 223 -27.40 -14.46 11.20
CA ASN A 223 -28.19 -14.68 9.98
C ASN A 223 -27.97 -13.54 8.97
N ARG A 224 -26.81 -13.57 8.30
CA ARG A 224 -26.33 -12.57 7.34
C ARG A 224 -25.88 -13.22 6.05
N TRP A 225 -26.26 -12.65 4.90
CA TRP A 225 -25.64 -13.00 3.63
C TRP A 225 -24.53 -12.02 3.27
N GLU A 226 -23.50 -12.52 2.60
CA GLU A 226 -22.40 -11.74 2.03
C GLU A 226 -22.95 -10.85 0.90
N PRO A 227 -22.98 -9.51 1.04
CA PRO A 227 -23.66 -8.65 0.05
C PRO A 227 -23.13 -8.82 -1.38
N ALA A 228 -21.82 -8.92 -1.57
CA ALA A 228 -21.23 -9.09 -2.91
C ALA A 228 -21.69 -10.40 -3.59
N ARG A 229 -21.76 -11.48 -2.81
CA ARG A 229 -22.21 -12.79 -3.29
C ARG A 229 -23.73 -12.90 -3.42
N PHE A 230 -24.49 -12.13 -2.63
CA PHE A 230 -25.92 -11.94 -2.84
C PHE A 230 -26.18 -11.24 -4.18
N ILE A 231 -25.46 -10.14 -4.47
CA ILE A 231 -25.52 -9.45 -5.76
C ILE A 231 -25.20 -10.42 -6.91
N GLN A 232 -24.09 -11.15 -6.82
CA GLN A 232 -23.69 -12.16 -7.81
C GLN A 232 -24.76 -13.25 -8.06
N LYS A 233 -25.52 -13.67 -7.03
CA LYS A 233 -26.50 -14.77 -7.12
C LYS A 233 -27.95 -14.34 -7.38
N ARG A 234 -28.35 -13.11 -7.03
CA ARG A 234 -29.77 -12.65 -7.05
C ARG A 234 -30.00 -11.38 -7.88
N LEU A 235 -28.97 -10.55 -8.04
CA LEU A 235 -28.99 -9.25 -8.74
C LEU A 235 -27.96 -9.20 -9.88
N ARG A 236 -27.61 -10.36 -10.47
CA ARG A 236 -26.70 -10.43 -11.61
C ARG A 236 -27.29 -9.69 -12.81
N GLY A 237 -26.52 -8.80 -13.42
CA GLY A 237 -26.96 -7.97 -14.54
C GLY A 237 -27.92 -6.82 -14.17
N VAL A 238 -28.23 -6.62 -12.88
CA VAL A 238 -28.96 -5.43 -12.40
C VAL A 238 -28.07 -4.19 -12.53
N PHE A 239 -26.86 -4.25 -11.94
CA PHE A 239 -25.84 -3.21 -12.11
C PHE A 239 -25.20 -3.28 -13.51
N ASP A 240 -25.29 -2.18 -14.24
CA ASP A 240 -24.59 -1.95 -15.51
C ASP A 240 -23.09 -1.78 -15.29
N TYR A 241 -22.72 -0.96 -14.30
CA TYR A 241 -21.35 -0.55 -14.04
C TYR A 241 -20.89 -0.94 -12.63
N LEU A 242 -19.61 -1.24 -12.51
CA LEU A 242 -18.89 -1.39 -11.25
C LEU A 242 -17.66 -0.48 -11.27
N ILE A 243 -17.48 0.32 -10.23
CA ILE A 243 -16.19 0.93 -9.89
C ILE A 243 -15.60 0.12 -8.73
N LEU A 244 -14.38 -0.40 -8.91
CA LEU A 244 -13.53 -0.86 -7.82
C LEU A 244 -12.56 0.26 -7.50
N ASP A 245 -12.57 0.78 -6.27
CA ASP A 245 -11.67 1.85 -5.83
C ASP A 245 -10.51 1.29 -4.98
N GLU A 246 -9.34 1.91 -5.12
CA GLU A 246 -8.03 1.45 -4.63
C GLU A 246 -7.79 -0.07 -4.75
N VAL A 247 -7.96 -0.59 -5.98
CA VAL A 247 -7.97 -2.04 -6.26
C VAL A 247 -6.63 -2.76 -5.99
N HIS A 248 -5.55 -2.02 -5.73
CA HIS A 248 -4.24 -2.60 -5.38
C HIS A 248 -4.24 -3.32 -4.03
N GLU A 249 -5.14 -2.97 -3.10
CA GLU A 249 -5.33 -3.72 -1.86
C GLU A 249 -5.96 -5.10 -2.12
N GLU A 250 -6.74 -5.24 -3.19
CA GLU A 250 -7.42 -6.48 -3.60
C GLU A 250 -6.51 -7.47 -4.37
N LYS A 251 -5.19 -7.23 -4.36
CA LYS A 251 -4.15 -8.12 -4.92
C LYS A 251 -4.15 -9.54 -4.33
N GLY A 252 -4.74 -9.73 -3.15
CA GLY A 252 -4.82 -11.03 -2.48
C GLY A 252 -5.60 -12.06 -3.32
N ALA A 253 -5.02 -13.25 -3.53
CA ALA A 253 -5.70 -14.31 -4.29
C ALA A 253 -6.95 -14.85 -3.57
N ASN A 254 -6.87 -15.08 -2.26
CA ASN A 254 -7.92 -15.75 -1.48
C ASN A 254 -8.51 -14.89 -0.34
N THR A 255 -8.21 -13.58 -0.29
CA THR A 255 -8.74 -12.69 0.77
C THR A 255 -10.25 -12.46 0.60
N ALA A 256 -10.94 -12.17 1.71
CA ALA A 256 -12.40 -12.03 1.70
C ALA A 256 -12.88 -10.82 0.90
N GLN A 257 -12.16 -9.68 0.97
CA GLN A 257 -12.46 -8.48 0.17
C GLN A 257 -12.27 -8.77 -1.33
N ALA A 258 -11.17 -9.43 -1.71
CA ALA A 258 -10.87 -9.66 -3.13
C ALA A 258 -11.76 -10.72 -3.79
N ASN A 259 -12.27 -11.67 -2.98
CA ASN A 259 -13.35 -12.59 -3.39
C ASN A 259 -14.71 -11.87 -3.54
N ALA A 260 -15.00 -10.89 -2.68
CA ALA A 260 -16.18 -10.03 -2.82
C ALA A 260 -16.08 -9.16 -4.09
N ALA A 261 -14.93 -8.50 -4.33
CA ALA A 261 -14.66 -7.75 -5.56
C ALA A 261 -14.80 -8.63 -6.81
N GLY A 262 -14.21 -9.83 -6.82
CA GLY A 262 -14.38 -10.81 -7.90
C GLY A 262 -15.85 -11.24 -8.12
N SER A 263 -16.63 -11.35 -7.04
CA SER A 263 -18.07 -11.66 -7.12
C SER A 263 -18.88 -10.51 -7.75
N LEU A 264 -18.56 -9.26 -7.42
CA LEU A 264 -19.16 -8.08 -8.06
C LEU A 264 -18.75 -7.94 -9.53
N VAL A 265 -17.48 -8.18 -9.86
CA VAL A 265 -17.00 -8.20 -11.25
C VAL A 265 -17.73 -9.25 -12.07
N ALA A 266 -18.01 -10.43 -11.51
CA ALA A 266 -18.83 -11.46 -12.17
C ALA A 266 -20.33 -11.09 -12.30
N ALA A 267 -20.81 -10.13 -11.51
CA ALA A 267 -22.21 -9.71 -11.47
C ALA A 267 -22.55 -8.57 -12.44
N CYS A 268 -21.63 -7.61 -12.63
CA CYS A 268 -21.87 -6.36 -13.37
C CYS A 268 -21.49 -6.47 -14.86
N LYS A 269 -22.03 -5.58 -15.72
CA LYS A 269 -21.84 -5.64 -17.18
C LYS A 269 -20.50 -5.02 -17.61
N LYS A 270 -20.13 -3.87 -17.03
CA LYS A 270 -18.88 -3.13 -17.25
C LYS A 270 -18.17 -2.85 -15.92
N VAL A 271 -16.85 -2.71 -15.95
CA VAL A 271 -16.01 -2.46 -14.76
C VAL A 271 -14.95 -1.41 -15.04
N ILE A 272 -14.77 -0.46 -14.13
CA ILE A 272 -13.56 0.37 -14.02
C ILE A 272 -12.90 0.04 -12.69
N ALA A 273 -11.59 -0.16 -12.68
CA ALA A 273 -10.81 -0.44 -11.48
C ALA A 273 -9.75 0.65 -11.31
N LEU A 274 -9.95 1.50 -10.30
CA LEU A 274 -9.09 2.64 -9.98
C LEU A 274 -7.96 2.20 -9.06
N THR A 275 -6.77 2.80 -9.21
CA THR A 275 -5.70 2.66 -8.22
C THR A 275 -4.69 3.80 -8.28
N GLY A 276 -4.16 4.21 -7.13
CA GLY A 276 -2.97 5.06 -7.02
C GLY A 276 -1.73 4.45 -7.65
N THR A 277 -1.50 3.14 -7.43
CA THR A 277 -0.35 2.41 -7.98
C THR A 277 -0.79 1.06 -8.53
N LEU A 278 -0.24 0.64 -9.68
CA LEU A 278 -0.58 -0.66 -10.28
C LEU A 278 0.28 -1.80 -9.71
N ILE A 279 1.53 -1.52 -9.37
CA ILE A 279 2.58 -2.52 -9.14
C ILE A 279 3.08 -2.46 -7.70
N GLY A 280 2.67 -3.44 -6.90
CA GLY A 280 3.25 -3.68 -5.57
C GLY A 280 4.56 -4.47 -5.63
N GLY A 281 5.53 -4.04 -6.43
CA GLY A 281 6.89 -4.63 -6.58
C GLY A 281 7.00 -6.00 -7.26
N TYR A 282 6.00 -6.87 -7.17
CA TYR A 282 6.05 -8.26 -7.64
C TYR A 282 4.99 -8.54 -8.71
N ALA A 283 5.37 -9.28 -9.77
CA ALA A 283 4.45 -9.65 -10.85
C ALA A 283 3.22 -10.46 -10.36
N GLU A 284 3.41 -11.35 -9.39
CA GLU A 284 2.32 -12.21 -8.89
C GLU A 284 1.20 -11.45 -8.18
N HIS A 285 1.43 -10.21 -7.71
CA HIS A 285 0.37 -9.35 -7.17
C HIS A 285 -0.65 -8.93 -8.25
N LEU A 286 -0.23 -8.81 -9.52
CA LEU A 286 -1.13 -8.51 -10.63
C LEU A 286 -1.97 -9.71 -11.07
N ARG A 287 -1.47 -10.93 -10.88
CA ARG A 287 -2.06 -12.16 -11.43
C ARG A 287 -3.53 -12.38 -10.98
N PRO A 288 -3.90 -12.25 -9.68
CA PRO A 288 -5.31 -12.36 -9.27
C PRO A 288 -6.20 -11.24 -9.80
N LEU A 289 -5.67 -10.03 -9.95
CA LEU A 289 -6.39 -8.88 -10.48
C LEU A 289 -6.70 -9.06 -11.97
N LEU A 290 -5.70 -9.46 -12.76
CA LEU A 290 -5.83 -9.77 -14.18
C LEU A 290 -6.82 -10.92 -14.44
N PHE A 291 -6.76 -12.01 -13.66
CA PHE A 291 -7.74 -13.11 -13.77
C PHE A 291 -9.18 -12.69 -13.42
N ARG A 292 -9.39 -11.67 -12.59
CA ARG A 292 -10.74 -11.18 -12.26
C ARG A 292 -11.26 -10.22 -13.34
N LEU A 293 -10.44 -9.27 -13.78
CA LEU A 293 -10.84 -8.21 -14.71
C LEU A 293 -10.75 -8.62 -16.18
N CYS A 294 -9.58 -9.10 -16.61
CA CYS A 294 -9.22 -9.35 -18.01
C CYS A 294 -8.60 -10.74 -18.23
N PRO A 295 -9.25 -11.85 -17.81
CA PRO A 295 -8.66 -13.19 -17.85
C PRO A 295 -8.33 -13.72 -19.26
N ARG A 296 -8.91 -13.12 -20.32
CA ARG A 296 -8.86 -13.65 -21.68
C ARG A 296 -7.43 -13.94 -22.15
N THR A 297 -6.53 -12.95 -22.09
CA THR A 297 -5.15 -13.12 -22.59
C THR A 297 -4.31 -14.04 -21.72
N LEU A 298 -4.64 -14.21 -20.43
CA LEU A 298 -4.00 -15.21 -19.57
C LEU A 298 -4.40 -16.64 -19.96
N VAL A 299 -5.70 -16.86 -20.24
CA VAL A 299 -6.23 -18.17 -20.65
C VAL A 299 -5.80 -18.53 -22.08
N GLU A 300 -5.69 -17.55 -22.99
CA GLU A 300 -5.12 -17.74 -24.33
C GLU A 300 -3.61 -18.12 -24.29
N GLU A 301 -2.88 -17.75 -23.24
CA GLU A 301 -1.52 -18.24 -22.95
C GLU A 301 -1.47 -19.54 -22.13
N GLY A 302 -2.63 -20.12 -21.80
CA GLY A 302 -2.73 -21.38 -21.06
C GLY A 302 -2.62 -21.28 -19.54
N PHE A 303 -2.55 -20.07 -18.96
CA PHE A 303 -2.46 -19.90 -17.51
C PHE A 303 -3.77 -20.27 -16.79
N GLN A 304 -3.62 -20.98 -15.67
CA GLN A 304 -4.70 -21.35 -14.76
C GLN A 304 -4.60 -20.60 -13.42
N TRP A 305 -5.74 -20.45 -12.72
CA TRP A 305 -5.85 -19.71 -11.46
C TRP A 305 -4.91 -20.21 -10.33
N ASN A 306 -4.54 -21.49 -10.36
CA ASN A 306 -3.65 -22.16 -9.40
C ASN A 306 -2.16 -22.08 -9.77
N GLN A 307 -1.79 -21.72 -11.01
CA GLN A 307 -0.42 -21.72 -11.51
C GLN A 307 0.33 -20.42 -11.14
N VAL A 308 0.63 -20.24 -9.85
CA VAL A 308 1.41 -19.08 -9.39
C VAL A 308 2.84 -19.14 -9.94
N THR A 309 3.53 -20.27 -9.74
CA THR A 309 4.95 -20.42 -10.11
C THR A 309 5.22 -20.19 -11.59
N ALA A 310 4.43 -20.78 -12.49
CA ALA A 310 4.60 -20.61 -13.93
C ALA A 310 4.40 -19.16 -14.39
N PHE A 311 3.50 -18.41 -13.74
CA PHE A 311 3.32 -17.00 -14.03
C PHE A 311 4.51 -16.17 -13.54
N SER A 312 5.00 -16.42 -12.31
CA SER A 312 6.19 -15.77 -11.78
C SER A 312 7.48 -16.13 -12.56
N GLU A 313 7.56 -17.34 -13.12
CA GLU A 313 8.64 -17.79 -14.04
C GLU A 313 8.60 -17.09 -15.40
N ARG A 314 7.40 -16.70 -15.87
CA ARG A 314 7.22 -16.04 -17.17
C ARG A 314 7.34 -14.51 -17.08
N TYR A 315 6.86 -13.92 -15.99
CA TYR A 315 6.61 -12.49 -15.88
C TYR A 315 7.21 -11.80 -14.64
N GLY A 316 7.78 -12.53 -13.69
CA GLY A 316 8.47 -11.99 -12.52
C GLY A 316 9.99 -12.25 -12.55
N ARG A 317 10.67 -11.81 -11.49
CA ARG A 317 12.08 -12.18 -11.21
C ARG A 317 12.09 -13.41 -10.30
N ILE A 318 12.87 -14.44 -10.64
CA ILE A 318 13.07 -15.62 -9.78
C ILE A 318 14.55 -15.87 -9.55
N GLU A 319 14.92 -15.93 -8.29
CA GLU A 319 16.20 -16.44 -7.81
C GLU A 319 16.09 -17.97 -7.64
N THR A 320 17.03 -18.74 -8.20
CA THR A 320 17.10 -20.19 -7.95
C THR A 320 18.37 -20.49 -7.15
N ARG A 321 18.22 -20.73 -5.85
CA ARG A 321 19.31 -21.19 -4.99
C ARG A 321 19.51 -22.68 -5.19
N ILE A 322 20.75 -23.08 -5.49
CA ILE A 322 21.16 -24.47 -5.60
C ILE A 322 21.94 -24.79 -4.33
N ILE A 323 21.33 -25.54 -3.42
CA ILE A 323 21.99 -26.00 -2.19
C ILE A 323 22.60 -27.36 -2.51
N GLU A 324 23.92 -27.36 -2.70
CA GLU A 324 24.72 -28.57 -2.85
C GLU A 324 25.22 -28.97 -1.45
N ARG A 325 24.93 -30.20 -1.04
CA ARG A 325 25.37 -30.75 0.24
C ARG A 325 26.64 -31.55 0.02
N ASP A 326 27.78 -30.93 0.23
CA ASP A 326 29.05 -31.65 0.30
C ASP A 326 29.02 -32.67 1.44
N GLY A 327 29.54 -33.87 1.16
CA GLY A 327 29.51 -35.04 2.05
C GLY A 327 30.56 -34.96 3.17
N GLY A 328 30.47 -33.92 4.01
CA GLY A 328 31.41 -33.67 5.11
C GLY A 328 31.29 -34.66 6.28
N GLY A 329 31.74 -35.91 6.11
CA GLY A 329 32.00 -36.83 7.22
C GLY A 329 31.55 -38.28 6.99
N VAL A 330 32.54 -39.19 7.05
CA VAL A 330 32.45 -40.66 7.20
C VAL A 330 31.43 -41.41 6.34
N GLU A 331 31.98 -42.14 5.37
CA GLU A 331 31.38 -43.08 4.43
C GLU A 331 30.00 -43.68 4.78
N ASN A 332 29.02 -43.43 3.90
CA ASN A 332 27.97 -44.41 3.63
C ASN A 332 27.71 -44.46 2.11
N ARG A 333 28.18 -45.53 1.46
CA ARG A 333 28.46 -45.63 0.00
C ARG A 333 27.23 -45.63 -0.92
N MET A 334 26.07 -45.19 -0.42
CA MET A 334 24.76 -45.19 -1.08
C MET A 334 24.09 -43.81 -1.13
N SER A 335 24.59 -42.80 -0.41
CA SER A 335 24.03 -41.44 -0.43
C SER A 335 24.56 -40.62 -1.61
N ARG A 336 23.83 -40.62 -2.73
CA ARG A 336 24.03 -39.61 -3.80
C ARG A 336 23.78 -38.21 -3.23
N GLY A 337 24.72 -37.28 -3.43
CA GLY A 337 24.61 -35.89 -3.00
C GLY A 337 23.34 -35.22 -3.51
N GLY A 338 22.49 -34.75 -2.59
CA GLY A 338 21.15 -34.26 -2.91
C GLY A 338 21.11 -32.77 -3.24
N THR A 339 21.39 -32.41 -4.51
CA THR A 339 21.25 -31.04 -5.04
C THR A 339 19.82 -30.51 -4.85
N THR A 340 19.62 -29.62 -3.88
CA THR A 340 18.29 -29.08 -3.55
C THR A 340 18.11 -27.71 -4.22
N LYS A 341 17.20 -27.62 -5.20
CA LYS A 341 16.89 -26.36 -5.89
C LYS A 341 15.70 -25.65 -5.23
N VAL A 342 15.95 -24.49 -4.64
CA VAL A 342 14.93 -23.62 -4.02
C VAL A 342 14.69 -22.42 -4.95
N LYS A 343 13.46 -22.26 -5.44
CA LYS A 343 13.06 -21.07 -6.22
C LYS A 343 12.40 -20.05 -5.31
N THR A 344 12.89 -18.82 -5.34
CA THR A 344 12.37 -17.67 -4.58
C THR A 344 11.95 -16.57 -5.55
N VAL A 345 10.72 -16.09 -5.44
CA VAL A 345 10.26 -14.94 -6.24
C VAL A 345 10.86 -13.66 -5.64
N ARG A 346 11.40 -12.81 -6.50
CA ARG A 346 12.04 -11.52 -6.16
C ARG A 346 11.20 -10.35 -6.72
N PRO A 347 11.39 -9.12 -6.20
CA PRO A 347 10.87 -7.91 -6.84
C PRO A 347 11.33 -7.80 -8.30
N GLY A 348 10.47 -7.23 -9.13
CA GLY A 348 10.70 -7.07 -10.57
C GLY A 348 9.59 -7.71 -11.42
N ILE A 349 9.36 -7.10 -12.59
CA ILE A 349 8.34 -7.50 -13.56
C ILE A 349 8.97 -7.44 -14.95
N MET A 350 8.75 -8.46 -15.77
CA MET A 350 9.19 -8.48 -17.16
C MET A 350 8.35 -7.50 -18.01
N PRO A 351 8.96 -6.62 -18.83
CA PRO A 351 8.21 -5.68 -19.70
C PRO A 351 7.20 -6.34 -20.64
N THR A 352 7.38 -7.63 -20.94
CA THR A 352 6.42 -8.44 -21.72
C THR A 352 5.05 -8.57 -21.04
N LEU A 353 4.96 -8.54 -19.70
CA LEU A 353 3.69 -8.55 -18.98
C LEU A 353 2.87 -7.29 -19.30
N PHE A 354 3.55 -6.13 -19.34
CA PHE A 354 2.93 -4.85 -19.65
C PHE A 354 2.38 -4.87 -21.08
N GLY A 355 3.22 -5.16 -22.07
CA GLY A 355 2.83 -5.19 -23.49
C GLY A 355 1.73 -6.21 -23.84
N ARG A 356 1.64 -7.35 -23.14
CA ARG A 356 0.62 -8.38 -23.42
C ARG A 356 -0.67 -8.25 -22.62
N HIS A 357 -0.60 -7.84 -21.35
CA HIS A 357 -1.75 -7.91 -20.44
C HIS A 357 -2.21 -6.57 -19.88
N LEU A 358 -1.34 -5.54 -19.84
CA LEU A 358 -1.70 -4.23 -19.29
C LEU A 358 -2.04 -3.21 -20.37
N ILE A 359 -1.30 -3.17 -21.47
CA ILE A 359 -1.26 -2.03 -22.40
C ILE A 359 -2.59 -1.74 -23.12
N GLY A 360 -3.41 -2.78 -23.39
CA GLY A 360 -4.77 -2.63 -23.93
C GLY A 360 -5.87 -2.58 -22.86
N ASN A 361 -5.54 -2.87 -21.60
CA ASN A 361 -6.47 -2.97 -20.48
C ASN A 361 -6.35 -1.80 -19.49
N THR A 362 -5.45 -0.84 -19.73
CA THR A 362 -5.09 0.21 -18.77
C THR A 362 -5.07 1.58 -19.44
N VAL A 363 -5.59 2.60 -18.77
CA VAL A 363 -5.30 4.01 -19.05
C VAL A 363 -4.48 4.56 -17.87
N PHE A 364 -3.48 5.38 -18.19
CA PHE A 364 -2.59 6.04 -17.24
C PHE A 364 -2.87 7.54 -17.21
N LEU A 365 -2.59 8.19 -16.07
CA LEU A 365 -2.50 9.65 -15.92
C LEU A 365 -1.51 9.99 -14.80
N SER A 366 -0.39 10.61 -15.15
CA SER A 366 0.54 11.16 -14.15
C SER A 366 -0.04 12.42 -13.48
N LEU A 367 0.58 12.84 -12.38
CA LEU A 367 0.27 14.12 -11.75
C LEU A 367 0.97 15.27 -12.49
N GLU A 368 2.07 15.01 -13.20
CA GLU A 368 2.71 15.95 -14.14
C GLU A 368 1.72 16.41 -15.23
N GLU A 369 1.00 15.47 -15.85
CA GLU A 369 0.00 15.78 -16.90
C GLU A 369 -1.17 16.66 -16.40
N VAL A 370 -1.39 16.77 -15.09
CA VAL A 370 -2.42 17.62 -14.50
C VAL A 370 -1.82 18.84 -13.76
N ALA A 371 -0.48 18.90 -13.62
CA ALA A 371 0.23 19.93 -12.85
C ALA A 371 -0.06 21.35 -13.38
N ASP A 372 -0.29 21.50 -14.68
CA ASP A 372 -0.76 22.71 -15.34
C ASP A 372 -1.99 23.35 -14.68
N ASN A 373 -2.83 22.54 -14.03
CA ASN A 373 -4.07 22.92 -13.37
C ASN A 373 -3.95 22.91 -11.83
N LEU A 374 -2.73 22.78 -11.30
CA LEU A 374 -2.38 22.77 -9.87
C LEU A 374 -1.42 23.94 -9.55
N PRO A 375 -1.24 24.31 -8.27
CA PRO A 375 -0.28 25.35 -7.89
C PRO A 375 1.16 24.88 -7.96
N GLU A 376 2.10 25.80 -7.83
CA GLU A 376 3.51 25.45 -7.58
C GLU A 376 3.63 24.57 -6.31
N LEU A 377 4.43 23.50 -6.39
CA LEU A 377 4.84 22.68 -5.26
C LEU A 377 6.35 22.80 -5.04
N ARG A 378 6.77 23.17 -3.82
CA ARG A 378 8.18 23.18 -3.41
C ARG A 378 8.45 22.14 -2.35
N GLU A 379 9.30 21.16 -2.66
CA GLU A 379 9.87 20.22 -1.69
C GLU A 379 11.22 20.75 -1.21
N ILE A 380 11.38 20.90 0.11
CA ILE A 380 12.50 21.57 0.77
C ILE A 380 13.10 20.59 1.78
N VAL A 381 14.40 20.33 1.67
CA VAL A 381 15.15 19.47 2.60
C VAL A 381 15.97 20.40 3.49
N GLU A 382 15.51 20.57 4.74
CA GLU A 382 15.99 21.63 5.65
C GLU A 382 16.91 21.04 6.74
N PRO A 383 18.24 21.17 6.59
CA PRO A 383 19.20 20.67 7.57
C PRO A 383 19.19 21.50 8.86
N VAL A 384 19.35 20.82 9.99
CA VAL A 384 19.51 21.47 11.30
C VAL A 384 20.77 20.95 12.00
N ALA A 385 21.58 21.85 12.57
CA ALA A 385 22.70 21.48 13.42
C ALA A 385 22.22 21.14 14.85
N MET A 386 22.77 20.10 15.46
CA MET A 386 22.56 19.80 16.89
C MET A 386 23.30 20.82 17.79
N ASP A 387 22.82 21.04 19.00
CA ASP A 387 23.59 21.73 20.04
C ASP A 387 24.70 20.82 20.59
N ASP A 388 25.74 21.40 21.21
CA ASP A 388 26.93 20.65 21.65
C ASP A 388 26.63 19.53 22.66
N GLU A 389 25.62 19.72 23.53
CA GLU A 389 25.20 18.70 24.49
C GLU A 389 24.60 17.48 23.76
N THR A 390 23.65 17.73 22.86
CA THR A 390 22.97 16.71 22.07
C THR A 390 23.93 16.04 21.10
N ALA A 391 24.79 16.82 20.43
CA ALA A 391 25.81 16.31 19.51
C ALA A 391 26.89 15.49 20.22
N GLY A 392 27.31 15.91 21.42
CA GLY A 392 28.27 15.18 22.25
C GLY A 392 27.73 13.81 22.67
N GLU A 393 26.51 13.78 23.19
CA GLU A 393 25.87 12.55 23.65
C GLU A 393 25.47 11.62 22.49
N TYR A 394 24.94 12.16 21.38
CA TYR A 394 24.67 11.38 20.17
C TYR A 394 25.94 10.67 19.67
N ARG A 395 27.08 11.35 19.65
CA ARG A 395 28.39 10.76 19.31
C ARG A 395 28.90 9.75 20.34
N ARG A 396 28.42 9.75 21.59
CA ARG A 396 28.69 8.67 22.56
C ARG A 396 27.84 7.44 22.23
N ILE A 397 26.55 7.64 22.00
CA ILE A 397 25.58 6.59 21.65
C ILE A 397 25.95 5.89 20.33
N GLU A 398 26.25 6.64 19.26
CA GLU A 398 26.67 6.07 17.96
C GLU A 398 27.92 5.19 18.14
N ARG A 399 28.95 5.65 18.88
CA ARG A 399 30.18 4.86 19.10
C ARG A 399 29.91 3.57 19.88
N HIS A 400 29.15 3.62 20.97
CA HIS A 400 28.86 2.43 21.77
C HIS A 400 28.08 1.37 20.97
N ILE A 401 27.05 1.79 20.24
CA ILE A 401 26.22 0.87 19.44
C ILE A 401 27.00 0.31 18.24
N THR A 402 27.82 1.13 17.57
CA THR A 402 28.69 0.68 16.47
C THR A 402 29.71 -0.36 16.95
N ALA A 403 30.32 -0.15 18.13
CA ALA A 403 31.29 -1.07 18.71
C ALA A 403 30.65 -2.44 19.07
N ALA A 404 29.46 -2.43 19.66
CA ALA A 404 28.71 -3.66 19.95
C ALA A 404 28.32 -4.41 18.66
N LEU A 405 27.82 -3.70 17.65
CA LEU A 405 27.46 -4.31 16.37
C LEU A 405 28.63 -4.92 15.62
N LYS A 406 29.84 -4.33 15.69
CA LYS A 406 31.05 -4.95 15.11
C LYS A 406 31.28 -6.36 15.70
N GLN A 407 31.09 -6.53 17.00
CA GLN A 407 31.26 -7.84 17.66
C GLN A 407 30.15 -8.83 17.31
N MET A 408 28.90 -8.35 17.16
CA MET A 408 27.75 -9.19 16.84
C MET A 408 27.78 -9.69 15.39
N VAL A 409 28.15 -8.84 14.42
CA VAL A 409 28.12 -9.18 13.00
C VAL A 409 29.20 -10.20 12.61
N VAL A 410 30.38 -10.14 13.24
CA VAL A 410 31.41 -11.19 13.09
C VAL A 410 30.90 -12.58 13.54
N ARG A 411 29.85 -12.62 14.37
CA ARG A 411 29.15 -13.84 14.82
C ARG A 411 27.83 -14.11 14.06
N GLY A 412 27.49 -13.30 13.06
CA GLY A 412 26.23 -13.38 12.32
C GLY A 412 24.98 -12.91 13.07
N ASP A 413 25.14 -12.32 14.26
CA ASP A 413 24.02 -11.90 15.13
C ASP A 413 23.44 -10.56 14.68
N ARG A 414 22.11 -10.52 14.54
CA ARG A 414 21.33 -9.39 13.99
C ARG A 414 20.46 -8.69 15.05
N ARG A 415 20.42 -9.19 16.29
CA ARG A 415 19.42 -8.79 17.33
C ARG A 415 19.45 -7.32 17.75
N LEU A 416 20.61 -6.66 17.64
CA LEU A 416 20.78 -5.25 18.02
C LEU A 416 20.41 -4.26 16.90
N LEU A 417 20.22 -4.70 15.65
CA LEU A 417 20.06 -3.81 14.49
C LEU A 417 18.78 -2.95 14.56
N GLY A 418 17.64 -3.53 14.92
CA GLY A 418 16.39 -2.78 15.08
C GLY A 418 16.49 -1.76 16.23
N THR A 419 17.05 -2.16 17.37
CA THR A 419 17.26 -1.26 18.51
C THR A 419 18.22 -0.12 18.19
N MET A 420 19.30 -0.39 17.44
CA MET A 420 20.22 0.66 16.96
C MET A 420 19.46 1.74 16.21
N LEU A 421 18.74 1.36 15.15
CA LEU A 421 18.13 2.31 14.24
C LEU A 421 17.07 3.14 14.97
N ASN A 422 16.20 2.48 15.73
CA ASN A 422 15.20 3.15 16.57
C ASN A 422 15.82 4.05 17.65
N THR A 423 17.08 3.81 18.05
CA THR A 423 17.81 4.69 18.99
C THR A 423 18.43 5.89 18.28
N LEU A 424 19.22 5.67 17.23
CA LEU A 424 19.95 6.72 16.52
C LEU A 424 19.04 7.65 15.69
N LEU A 425 17.85 7.19 15.31
CA LEU A 425 16.88 8.02 14.60
C LEU A 425 16.02 8.86 15.56
N ALA A 426 15.72 8.35 16.77
CA ALA A 426 14.84 9.00 17.75
C ALA A 426 15.57 9.87 18.79
N TYR A 427 16.80 9.52 19.20
CA TYR A 427 17.48 10.25 20.29
C TYR A 427 17.68 11.76 20.01
N PRO A 428 18.06 12.21 18.79
CA PRO A 428 18.19 13.65 18.51
C PRO A 428 16.89 14.46 18.68
N ASP A 429 15.74 13.81 18.46
CA ASP A 429 14.42 14.46 18.43
C ASP A 429 13.69 14.39 19.77
N HIS A 430 14.03 13.40 20.59
CA HIS A 430 13.50 13.20 21.93
C HIS A 430 14.62 12.72 22.89
N PRO A 431 15.58 13.57 23.30
CA PRO A 431 16.70 13.20 24.18
C PRO A 431 16.30 13.09 25.67
N TYR A 432 15.11 12.54 25.93
CA TYR A 432 14.42 12.48 27.23
C TYR A 432 13.83 11.07 27.47
N GLY A 433 13.57 10.71 28.72
CA GLY A 433 12.89 9.45 29.06
C GLY A 433 13.60 8.16 28.62
N TRP A 434 14.92 8.20 28.40
CA TRP A 434 15.71 7.04 28.01
C TRP A 434 16.16 6.19 29.21
N ASP A 435 15.81 4.92 29.13
CA ASP A 435 16.44 3.83 29.87
C ASP A 435 17.60 3.21 29.09
N SER A 436 18.18 2.16 29.67
CA SER A 436 19.26 1.37 29.08
C SER A 436 18.88 0.79 27.70
N VAL A 437 19.72 1.05 26.70
CA VAL A 437 19.59 0.55 25.32
C VAL A 437 20.46 -0.69 25.15
N GLY A 438 19.92 -1.74 24.54
CA GLY A 438 20.57 -3.03 24.45
C GLY A 438 19.74 -4.09 23.69
N TYR A 439 20.07 -5.36 23.90
CA TYR A 439 19.34 -6.49 23.31
C TYR A 439 19.04 -7.58 24.34
N TRP A 440 18.10 -8.48 24.03
CA TRP A 440 17.76 -9.62 24.86
C TRP A 440 18.29 -10.93 24.26
N ASP A 441 18.81 -11.81 25.11
CA ASP A 441 18.82 -13.24 24.83
C ASP A 441 17.39 -13.79 24.85
N ARG A 442 17.14 -14.78 23.98
CA ARG A 442 15.89 -15.53 23.92
C ARG A 442 16.17 -17.03 23.98
N ASP A 443 15.21 -17.80 24.48
CA ASP A 443 15.18 -19.26 24.34
C ASP A 443 14.59 -19.69 22.98
N ASP A 444 14.52 -21.00 22.75
CA ASP A 444 13.98 -21.59 21.51
C ASP A 444 12.47 -21.31 21.31
N ASP A 445 11.73 -21.01 22.38
CA ASP A 445 10.33 -20.57 22.36
C ASP A 445 10.18 -19.04 22.19
N GLY A 446 11.29 -18.30 22.18
CA GLY A 446 11.34 -16.85 21.96
C GLY A 446 11.17 -15.97 23.21
N ASN A 447 11.11 -16.53 24.42
CA ASN A 447 10.96 -15.77 25.67
C ASN A 447 12.21 -14.95 25.99
N LYS A 448 12.06 -13.79 26.64
CA LYS A 448 13.18 -12.91 27.02
C LYS A 448 13.92 -13.47 28.23
N LEU A 449 15.18 -13.88 28.06
CA LEU A 449 16.03 -14.45 29.11
C LEU A 449 16.84 -13.38 29.86
N LYS A 450 17.85 -12.81 29.21
CA LYS A 450 18.80 -11.86 29.80
C LYS A 450 18.94 -10.62 28.92
N PHE A 451 18.89 -9.44 29.54
CA PHE A 451 19.22 -8.19 28.87
C PHE A 451 20.73 -7.93 28.89
N HIS A 452 21.27 -7.51 27.76
CA HIS A 452 22.64 -7.00 27.62
C HIS A 452 22.56 -5.52 27.28
N GLU A 453 22.90 -4.67 28.25
CA GLU A 453 23.02 -3.22 28.03
C GLU A 453 24.23 -2.93 27.12
N VAL A 454 24.00 -2.10 26.10
CA VAL A 454 25.03 -1.59 25.18
C VAL A 454 25.37 -0.14 25.52
N THR A 455 24.38 0.67 25.91
CA THR A 455 24.59 2.03 26.41
C THR A 455 23.35 2.54 27.14
N LYS A 456 23.51 3.33 28.20
CA LYS A 456 22.43 4.14 28.78
C LYS A 456 22.58 5.60 28.33
N PRO A 457 21.68 6.13 27.46
CA PRO A 457 21.71 7.52 27.03
C PRO A 457 21.58 8.51 28.20
N LYS A 458 22.23 9.67 28.11
CA LYS A 458 22.00 10.79 29.02
C LYS A 458 20.63 11.40 28.71
N ASN A 459 19.78 11.50 29.73
CA ASN A 459 18.57 12.31 29.67
C ASN A 459 18.93 13.78 29.84
N LEU A 460 18.57 14.60 28.84
CA LEU A 460 18.90 16.04 28.83
C LEU A 460 17.79 16.87 29.49
N HIS A 461 18.06 18.14 29.77
CA HIS A 461 17.04 19.02 30.36
C HIS A 461 15.90 19.28 29.37
N SER A 462 14.68 18.97 29.80
CA SER A 462 13.44 19.05 29.01
C SER A 462 12.83 20.44 28.92
N THR A 463 13.32 21.41 29.70
CA THR A 463 12.96 22.84 29.58
C THR A 463 13.69 23.54 28.44
N THR A 464 14.83 23.01 27.99
CA THR A 464 15.60 23.57 26.87
C THR A 464 14.87 23.34 25.54
N ILE A 465 14.70 24.41 24.75
CA ILE A 465 14.22 24.34 23.36
C ILE A 465 15.39 24.02 22.44
N ARG A 466 15.40 22.81 21.87
CA ARG A 466 16.45 22.24 21.04
C ARG A 466 16.41 22.80 19.60
N PRO A 467 17.49 22.70 18.81
CA PRO A 467 17.58 23.42 17.53
C PRO A 467 16.48 23.07 16.52
N LYS A 468 16.10 21.79 16.37
CA LYS A 468 15.03 21.40 15.42
C LYS A 468 13.64 21.87 15.87
N GLU A 469 13.41 21.94 17.18
CA GLU A 469 12.18 22.49 17.77
C GLU A 469 12.08 24.00 17.51
N ARG A 470 13.20 24.72 17.72
CA ARG A 470 13.31 26.15 17.42
C ARG A 470 13.11 26.43 15.92
N LYS A 471 13.65 25.57 15.06
CA LYS A 471 13.48 25.68 13.60
C LYS A 471 12.03 25.42 13.17
N LEU A 472 11.33 24.47 13.82
CA LEU A 472 9.91 24.27 13.59
C LEU A 472 9.10 25.52 13.99
N ILE A 473 9.39 26.11 15.16
CA ILE A 473 8.74 27.36 15.61
C ILE A 473 8.98 28.50 14.60
N GLU A 474 10.22 28.70 14.15
CA GLU A 474 10.59 29.70 13.13
C GLU A 474 9.79 29.52 11.83
N LEU A 475 9.72 28.28 11.32
CA LEU A 475 9.00 27.96 10.09
C LEU A 475 7.49 28.18 10.25
N VAL A 476 6.89 27.64 11.31
CA VAL A 476 5.44 27.75 11.56
C VAL A 476 5.02 29.21 11.76
N GLN A 477 5.76 29.98 12.56
CA GLN A 477 5.46 31.40 12.76
C GLN A 477 5.52 32.16 11.43
N ARG A 478 6.56 31.92 10.63
CA ARG A 478 6.71 32.51 9.29
C ARG A 478 5.58 32.14 8.33
N GLU A 479 4.99 30.95 8.44
CA GLU A 479 3.79 30.58 7.66
C GLU A 479 2.54 31.31 8.18
N LYS A 480 2.34 31.38 9.51
CA LYS A 480 1.25 32.16 10.14
C LYS A 480 1.30 33.65 9.76
N ASP A 481 2.48 34.24 9.76
CA ASP A 481 2.73 35.64 9.36
C ASP A 481 2.39 35.89 7.86
N GLN A 482 2.35 34.83 7.04
CA GLN A 482 1.90 34.84 5.64
C GLN A 482 0.40 34.47 5.49
N GLY A 483 -0.33 34.28 6.60
CA GLY A 483 -1.72 33.81 6.58
C GLY A 483 -1.88 32.34 6.14
N ARG A 484 -0.84 31.51 6.30
CA ARG A 484 -0.80 30.11 5.85
C ARG A 484 -0.80 29.15 7.04
N GLN A 485 -1.67 28.15 6.99
CA GLN A 485 -1.75 27.10 8.02
C GLN A 485 -0.76 25.98 7.74
N SER A 486 -0.20 25.39 8.80
CA SER A 486 0.84 24.34 8.71
C SER A 486 0.34 23.00 9.24
N TRP A 487 0.74 21.89 8.60
CA TRP A 487 0.52 20.53 9.11
C TRP A 487 1.86 19.87 9.41
N VAL A 488 2.07 19.48 10.67
CA VAL A 488 3.33 18.92 11.16
C VAL A 488 3.23 17.41 11.32
N PHE A 489 4.12 16.67 10.67
CA PHE A 489 4.19 15.22 10.78
C PHE A 489 5.26 14.76 11.79
N VAL A 490 4.86 13.86 12.68
CA VAL A 490 5.67 13.22 13.72
C VAL A 490 5.48 11.69 13.68
N GLN A 491 6.48 10.93 14.13
CA GLN A 491 6.41 9.47 14.29
C GLN A 491 6.20 9.09 15.76
N LEU A 492 6.78 9.85 16.71
CA LEU A 492 6.79 9.49 18.13
C LEU A 492 5.61 10.14 18.88
N THR A 493 4.50 9.41 19.00
CA THR A 493 3.25 9.89 19.63
C THR A 493 2.99 9.36 21.05
N ASP A 494 3.70 8.30 21.46
CA ASP A 494 3.31 7.49 22.62
C ASP A 494 4.32 7.65 23.79
N LYS A 495 5.12 6.62 24.13
CA LYS A 495 6.10 6.67 25.24
C LYS A 495 7.16 7.79 25.12
N ARG A 496 7.39 8.28 23.91
CA ARG A 496 8.28 9.41 23.60
C ARG A 496 7.48 10.52 22.93
N ASP A 497 6.38 10.98 23.55
CA ASP A 497 5.45 11.91 22.90
C ASP A 497 6.13 13.23 22.47
N VAL A 498 6.55 13.27 21.21
CA VAL A 498 7.05 14.46 20.50
C VAL A 498 5.86 15.32 20.10
N ALA A 499 4.70 14.73 19.76
CA ALA A 499 3.49 15.49 19.43
C ALA A 499 3.07 16.41 20.59
N GLY A 500 2.85 15.84 21.78
CA GLY A 500 2.52 16.55 23.02
C GLY A 500 3.67 17.39 23.61
N ARG A 501 4.89 17.28 23.08
CA ARG A 501 5.98 18.23 23.37
C ARG A 501 5.90 19.45 22.45
N LEU A 502 5.80 19.23 21.14
CA LEU A 502 5.68 20.30 20.14
C LEU A 502 4.38 21.10 20.31
N GLU A 503 3.27 20.42 20.64
CA GLU A 503 1.98 21.02 21.02
C GLU A 503 2.16 22.12 22.07
N ARG A 504 2.83 21.80 23.19
CA ARG A 504 3.12 22.76 24.27
C ARG A 504 4.10 23.87 23.86
N LEU A 505 5.15 23.53 23.11
CA LEU A 505 6.16 24.51 22.67
C LEU A 505 5.57 25.53 21.70
N LEU A 506 4.76 25.09 20.73
CA LEU A 506 4.10 25.95 19.75
C LEU A 506 2.97 26.77 20.42
N SER A 507 2.15 26.15 21.28
CA SER A 507 1.11 26.88 22.04
C SER A 507 1.70 27.99 22.91
N ALA A 508 2.89 27.77 23.50
CA ALA A 508 3.61 28.77 24.27
C ALA A 508 4.14 29.96 23.44
N GLN A 509 4.00 29.94 22.10
CA GLN A 509 4.27 31.08 21.21
C GLN A 509 3.01 31.83 20.78
N GLY A 510 1.82 31.47 21.30
CA GLY A 510 0.55 32.05 20.85
C GLY A 510 0.03 31.46 19.52
N LEU A 511 0.42 30.22 19.23
CA LEU A 511 -0.11 29.44 18.12
C LEU A 511 -1.30 28.59 18.58
N SER A 512 -2.38 28.58 17.81
CA SER A 512 -3.47 27.63 17.96
C SER A 512 -3.04 26.30 17.37
N VAL A 513 -2.86 25.30 18.23
CA VAL A 513 -2.38 23.97 17.87
C VAL A 513 -3.45 22.92 18.15
N LYS A 514 -3.61 21.99 17.22
CA LYS A 514 -4.51 20.83 17.34
C LYS A 514 -3.70 19.55 17.04
N VAL A 515 -4.00 18.45 17.72
CA VAL A 515 -3.29 17.17 17.49
C VAL A 515 -4.25 16.08 17.03
N LEU A 516 -4.16 15.71 15.75
CA LEU A 516 -4.87 14.57 15.20
C LEU A 516 -4.17 13.30 15.68
N ARG A 517 -4.64 12.76 16.81
CA ARG A 517 -4.15 11.51 17.37
C ARG A 517 -4.78 10.30 16.68
N SER A 518 -4.13 9.16 16.78
CA SER A 518 -4.58 7.84 16.31
C SER A 518 -5.93 7.39 16.90
N SER A 519 -6.20 7.82 18.13
CA SER A 519 -7.50 7.69 18.79
C SER A 519 -8.61 8.49 18.12
N VAL A 520 -8.30 9.35 17.14
CA VAL A 520 -9.30 9.88 16.20
C VAL A 520 -9.54 8.81 15.10
N PRO A 521 -10.74 8.22 15.05
CA PRO A 521 -11.17 7.20 14.10
C PRO A 521 -10.83 7.51 12.65
N LEU A 522 -10.55 6.50 11.81
CA LEU A 522 -10.19 6.74 10.40
C LEU A 522 -11.28 7.51 9.63
N ALA A 523 -12.54 7.20 9.88
CA ALA A 523 -13.65 7.94 9.29
C ALA A 523 -13.98 9.25 10.04
N GLN A 524 -13.49 9.48 11.27
CA GLN A 524 -13.57 10.78 11.96
C GLN A 524 -12.58 11.83 11.46
N ARG A 525 -11.53 11.41 10.75
CA ARG A 525 -10.42 12.31 10.40
C ARG A 525 -10.80 13.36 9.37
N GLU A 526 -11.98 13.28 8.78
CA GLU A 526 -12.50 14.44 8.06
C GLU A 526 -13.19 15.43 9.04
N GLU A 527 -14.27 15.12 9.80
CA GLU A 527 -15.00 16.16 10.57
C GLU A 527 -14.13 16.82 11.62
N TRP A 528 -13.24 16.04 12.23
CA TRP A 528 -12.20 16.56 13.11
C TRP A 528 -11.38 17.68 12.44
N ILE A 529 -11.10 17.59 11.13
CA ILE A 529 -10.45 18.64 10.32
C ILE A 529 -11.45 19.76 9.93
N ALA A 530 -12.73 19.49 9.65
CA ALA A 530 -13.72 20.56 9.44
C ALA A 530 -13.94 21.44 10.69
N GLU A 531 -13.96 20.83 11.88
CA GLU A 531 -14.17 21.49 13.16
C GLU A 531 -12.89 22.17 13.66
N ASN A 532 -11.76 21.46 13.68
CA ASN A 532 -10.54 21.95 14.28
C ASN A 532 -9.62 22.68 13.29
N GLY A 533 -9.80 22.47 11.99
CA GLY A 533 -8.97 23.05 10.94
C GLY A 533 -9.07 24.57 10.81
N PRO A 534 -10.27 25.19 10.76
CA PRO A 534 -10.39 26.64 10.60
C PRO A 534 -9.74 27.46 11.71
N ASP A 535 -9.79 26.96 12.96
CA ASP A 535 -9.23 27.65 14.13
C ASP A 535 -7.73 27.36 14.36
N ALA A 536 -7.09 26.49 13.57
CA ALA A 536 -5.71 26.03 13.81
C ALA A 536 -4.68 26.79 12.98
N ASP A 537 -3.64 27.34 13.62
CA ASP A 537 -2.40 27.69 12.91
C ASP A 537 -1.64 26.40 12.52
N VAL A 538 -1.74 25.38 13.39
CA VAL A 538 -1.00 24.12 13.27
C VAL A 538 -1.89 22.92 13.58
N VAL A 539 -1.88 21.91 12.69
CA VAL A 539 -2.26 20.55 13.06
C VAL A 539 -1.03 19.67 13.15
N ILE A 540 -0.89 18.89 14.23
CA ILE A 540 0.15 17.86 14.37
C ILE A 540 -0.48 16.48 14.18
N SER A 541 0.12 15.60 13.39
CA SER A 541 -0.37 14.21 13.24
C SER A 541 0.75 13.21 12.96
N HIS A 542 0.45 11.92 13.15
CA HIS A 542 1.24 10.86 12.53
C HIS A 542 0.89 10.74 11.03
N PRO A 543 1.85 10.60 10.09
CA PRO A 543 1.55 10.67 8.65
C PRO A 543 0.68 9.51 8.13
N LYS A 544 0.75 8.32 8.73
CA LYS A 544 -0.21 7.22 8.47
C LYS A 544 -1.68 7.64 8.66
N LEU A 545 -1.97 8.63 9.52
CA LEU A 545 -3.35 9.03 9.80
C LEU A 545 -4.01 9.71 8.59
N VAL A 546 -3.20 10.35 7.72
CA VAL A 546 -3.63 10.97 6.47
C VAL A 546 -3.36 10.10 5.23
N GLU A 547 -2.87 8.86 5.39
CA GLU A 547 -2.40 7.99 4.29
C GLU A 547 -3.51 7.46 3.36
N THR A 548 -4.79 7.60 3.71
CA THR A 548 -5.91 7.21 2.83
C THR A 548 -6.98 8.30 2.79
N GLY A 549 -7.58 8.55 1.61
CA GLY A 549 -8.78 9.40 1.45
C GLY A 549 -8.62 10.91 1.60
N LEU A 550 -8.16 11.36 2.77
CA LEU A 550 -8.21 12.75 3.23
C LEU A 550 -7.53 13.72 2.26
N ASP A 551 -8.13 14.90 2.14
CA ASP A 551 -7.53 16.15 1.63
C ASP A 551 -7.31 17.09 2.84
N LEU A 552 -6.37 18.04 2.76
CA LEU A 552 -6.04 18.98 3.86
C LEU A 552 -6.43 20.44 3.51
N PHE A 553 -7.43 20.55 2.63
CA PHE A 553 -8.03 21.70 1.94
C PHE A 553 -9.14 21.10 0.99
N ASP A 554 -10.12 21.86 0.44
CA ASP A 554 -10.65 21.75 -0.98
C ASP A 554 -11.53 22.93 -1.53
N LYS A 555 -11.06 23.76 -2.50
CA LYS A 555 -11.82 24.74 -3.37
C LYS A 555 -11.55 26.30 -3.43
N GLY A 556 -12.23 27.35 -2.93
CA GLY A 556 -13.28 27.58 -1.90
C GLY A 556 -12.97 28.71 -0.84
N GLY A 557 -13.18 28.56 0.50
CA GLY A 557 -12.33 29.26 1.54
C GLY A 557 -12.13 28.84 3.05
N ARG A 558 -12.58 27.71 3.66
CA ARG A 558 -12.57 27.58 5.17
C ARG A 558 -11.23 27.28 5.89
N HIS A 559 -10.42 26.35 5.39
CA HIS A 559 -9.06 26.06 5.90
C HIS A 559 -8.18 25.57 4.74
N ASN A 560 -6.86 25.78 4.83
CA ASN A 560 -5.90 25.26 3.86
C ASN A 560 -4.51 25.05 4.46
N PHE A 561 -4.18 23.80 4.76
CA PHE A 561 -2.85 23.37 5.19
C PHE A 561 -1.88 23.23 4.01
N SER A 562 -1.64 24.35 3.32
CA SER A 562 -0.79 24.42 2.12
C SER A 562 0.70 24.17 2.41
N THR A 563 1.13 24.21 3.68
CA THR A 563 2.48 23.87 4.10
C THR A 563 2.50 22.62 4.98
N LEU A 564 3.20 21.59 4.52
CA LEU A 564 3.48 20.35 5.24
C LEU A 564 4.90 20.41 5.81
N ILE A 565 5.08 20.06 7.08
CA ILE A 565 6.39 20.04 7.75
C ILE A 565 6.60 18.68 8.40
N PHE A 566 7.43 17.84 7.80
CA PHE A 566 7.88 16.60 8.44
C PHE A 566 8.97 16.93 9.46
N TYR A 567 8.57 17.06 10.74
CA TYR A 567 9.51 17.14 11.86
C TYR A 567 10.21 15.80 12.06
N GLU A 568 9.45 14.70 11.99
CA GLU A 568 9.98 13.34 11.85
C GLU A 568 9.43 12.73 10.56
N THR A 569 10.27 12.64 9.53
CA THR A 569 9.91 12.13 8.20
C THR A 569 9.40 10.69 8.23
N GLY A 570 9.96 9.87 9.12
CA GLY A 570 9.82 8.42 9.03
C GLY A 570 10.57 7.86 7.82
N TYR A 571 10.63 6.54 7.72
CA TYR A 571 11.55 5.86 6.81
C TYR A 571 10.85 4.89 5.83
N ASN A 572 9.51 4.92 5.84
CA ASN A 572 8.66 4.27 4.85
C ASN A 572 8.35 5.25 3.70
N THR A 573 8.94 5.00 2.53
CA THR A 573 8.80 5.85 1.33
C THR A 573 7.38 5.89 0.76
N PHE A 574 6.57 4.85 0.97
CA PHE A 574 5.16 4.83 0.55
C PHE A 574 4.34 5.81 1.40
N THR A 575 4.42 5.69 2.73
CA THR A 575 3.72 6.61 3.66
C THR A 575 4.19 8.05 3.48
N LEU A 576 5.49 8.27 3.24
CA LEU A 576 6.06 9.59 3.00
C LEU A 576 5.47 10.26 1.75
N ARG A 577 5.42 9.54 0.61
CA ARG A 577 4.75 9.99 -0.62
C ARG A 577 3.26 10.19 -0.43
N GLN A 578 2.61 9.26 0.25
CA GLN A 578 1.17 9.31 0.53
C GLN A 578 0.79 10.54 1.36
N ALA A 579 1.65 10.96 2.29
CA ALA A 579 1.42 12.15 3.13
C ALA A 579 1.83 13.46 2.44
N SER A 580 2.97 13.50 1.73
CA SER A 580 3.43 14.75 1.07
C SER A 580 2.51 15.22 -0.06
N ARG A 581 1.79 14.30 -0.72
CA ARG A 581 0.79 14.59 -1.77
C ARG A 581 -0.65 14.67 -1.23
N ARG A 582 -0.81 15.12 0.02
CA ARG A 582 -2.13 15.39 0.65
C ARG A 582 -2.61 16.81 0.44
N SER A 583 -1.73 17.79 0.62
CA SER A 583 -2.08 19.19 0.37
C SER A 583 -2.10 19.50 -1.12
N TRP A 584 -1.21 18.93 -1.95
CA TRP A 584 -1.12 19.24 -3.37
C TRP A 584 -1.99 18.32 -4.24
N ARG A 585 -3.21 18.79 -4.59
CA ARG A 585 -4.26 18.02 -5.31
C ARG A 585 -5.20 18.95 -6.09
N ILE A 586 -6.09 18.39 -6.91
CA ILE A 586 -7.10 19.19 -7.64
C ILE A 586 -8.03 19.92 -6.67
N GLY A 587 -8.08 21.26 -6.77
CA GLY A 587 -8.79 22.11 -5.82
C GLY A 587 -7.92 22.59 -4.65
N GLN A 588 -6.65 22.16 -4.61
CA GLN A 588 -5.56 22.92 -4.00
C GLN A 588 -5.12 23.98 -4.99
N GLN A 589 -4.72 25.08 -4.41
CA GLN A 589 -4.88 26.40 -4.96
C GLN A 589 -3.78 27.32 -4.41
N LEU A 590 -3.53 27.33 -3.09
CA LEU A 590 -2.34 28.00 -2.55
C LEU A 590 -1.07 27.21 -2.96
N PRO A 591 0.03 27.89 -3.33
CA PRO A 591 1.32 27.24 -3.58
C PRO A 591 1.75 26.35 -2.41
N CYS A 592 2.03 25.09 -2.69
CA CYS A 592 2.33 24.09 -1.67
C CYS A 592 3.81 24.10 -1.28
N ARG A 593 4.08 23.87 0.01
CA ARG A 593 5.43 23.68 0.56
C ARG A 593 5.44 22.34 1.31
N VAL A 594 6.48 21.54 1.11
CA VAL A 594 6.73 20.34 1.90
C VAL A 594 8.16 20.40 2.43
N ILE A 595 8.31 20.54 3.74
CA ILE A 595 9.59 20.77 4.40
C ILE A 595 9.97 19.52 5.19
N TYR A 596 11.13 18.94 4.90
CA TYR A 596 11.66 17.75 5.55
C TYR A 596 12.81 18.16 6.49
N LEU A 597 12.56 18.18 7.80
CA LEU A 597 13.52 18.57 8.83
C LEU A 597 14.36 17.38 9.31
N TYR A 598 15.68 17.54 9.38
CA TYR A 598 16.59 16.48 9.86
C TYR A 598 17.85 17.06 10.52
N TYR A 599 18.45 16.32 11.44
CA TYR A 599 19.73 16.71 12.04
C TYR A 599 20.95 16.28 11.19
N GLN A 600 21.83 17.23 10.88
CA GLN A 600 23.10 17.02 10.19
C GLN A 600 24.03 16.08 10.97
N GLY A 601 24.83 15.27 10.26
CA GLY A 601 25.79 14.33 10.84
C GLY A 601 25.17 13.10 11.52
N THR A 602 23.84 12.99 11.56
CA THR A 602 23.12 11.90 12.23
C THR A 602 22.69 10.80 11.26
N MET A 603 22.05 9.75 11.79
CA MET A 603 21.39 8.72 10.98
C MET A 603 20.19 9.29 10.18
N GLN A 604 19.59 10.41 10.60
CA GLN A 604 18.49 11.06 9.88
C GLN A 604 18.94 11.60 8.52
N GLU A 605 20.13 12.22 8.44
CA GLU A 605 20.72 12.72 7.18
C GLU A 605 21.01 11.58 6.18
N ARG A 606 21.55 10.46 6.68
CA ARG A 606 21.78 9.25 5.88
C ARG A 606 20.45 8.68 5.38
N ALA A 607 19.41 8.71 6.21
CA ALA A 607 18.09 8.22 5.85
C ALA A 607 17.42 9.10 4.79
N MET A 608 17.50 10.43 4.92
CA MET A 608 17.06 11.37 3.89
C MET A 608 17.78 11.15 2.56
N THR A 609 19.09 10.93 2.59
CA THR A 609 19.90 10.66 1.39
C THR A 609 19.48 9.37 0.69
N LEU A 610 19.24 8.29 1.45
CA LEU A 610 18.77 7.00 0.93
C LEU A 610 17.33 7.07 0.41
N MET A 611 16.44 7.74 1.14
CA MET A 611 15.05 7.94 0.70
C MET A 611 14.99 8.79 -0.57
N GLY A 612 15.75 9.88 -0.68
CA GLY A 612 15.80 10.69 -1.90
C GLY A 612 16.12 9.85 -3.14
N ARG A 613 17.17 9.01 -3.06
CA ARG A 613 17.51 8.05 -4.13
C ARG A 613 16.36 7.10 -4.46
N LYS A 614 15.70 6.50 -3.46
CA LYS A 614 14.56 5.58 -3.69
C LYS A 614 13.29 6.30 -4.20
N LEU A 615 13.10 7.58 -3.86
CA LEU A 615 11.96 8.39 -4.34
C LEU A 615 12.11 8.73 -5.82
N THR A 616 13.31 9.15 -6.26
CA THR A 616 13.64 9.36 -7.68
C THR A 616 13.53 8.06 -8.47
N ALA A 617 14.12 6.98 -7.94
CA ALA A 617 14.07 5.64 -8.53
C ALA A 617 12.62 5.19 -8.82
N ALA A 618 11.72 5.31 -7.85
CA ALA A 618 10.32 4.92 -8.03
C ALA A 618 9.49 5.96 -8.83
N GLN A 619 9.91 7.22 -8.97
CA GLN A 619 9.22 8.21 -9.82
C GLN A 619 9.39 7.86 -11.31
N ALA A 620 10.59 7.41 -11.68
CA ALA A 620 10.88 6.91 -13.02
C ALA A 620 10.13 5.60 -13.39
N VAL A 621 9.35 5.01 -12.48
CA VAL A 621 8.49 3.83 -12.74
C VAL A 621 7.07 4.22 -13.10
N GLU A 622 6.55 5.32 -12.55
CA GLU A 622 5.10 5.56 -12.46
C GLU A 622 4.54 6.56 -13.48
N GLY A 623 5.42 7.33 -14.17
CA GLY A 623 5.03 8.25 -15.25
C GLY A 623 5.73 8.02 -16.60
N ARG A 624 7.01 7.63 -16.62
CA ARG A 624 7.79 7.45 -17.87
C ARG A 624 8.69 6.22 -17.79
N PHE A 625 8.37 5.14 -18.52
CA PHE A 625 9.19 3.92 -18.59
C PHE A 625 10.50 4.13 -19.36
N SER A 626 11.44 4.86 -18.78
CA SER A 626 12.83 4.93 -19.24
C SER A 626 13.60 3.64 -18.91
N SER A 627 14.79 3.47 -19.50
CA SER A 627 15.79 2.49 -19.07
C SER A 627 16.03 2.54 -17.56
N ASP A 628 16.15 3.76 -17.05
CA ASP A 628 16.64 4.07 -15.72
C ASP A 628 15.58 3.76 -14.66
N GLY A 629 14.29 3.96 -14.99
CA GLY A 629 13.17 3.54 -14.16
C GLY A 629 13.00 2.02 -14.04
N LEU A 630 13.35 1.27 -15.09
CA LEU A 630 13.35 -0.19 -15.03
C LEU A 630 14.57 -0.74 -14.27
N ALA A 631 15.74 -0.10 -14.41
CA ALA A 631 16.93 -0.42 -13.60
C ALA A 631 16.72 -0.09 -12.11
N ALA A 632 16.03 1.02 -11.82
CA ALA A 632 15.62 1.43 -10.48
C ALA A 632 14.74 0.43 -9.71
N LEU A 633 14.05 -0.48 -10.41
CA LEU A 633 13.31 -1.61 -9.80
C LEU A 633 14.16 -2.87 -9.56
N ALA A 634 15.35 -2.93 -10.15
CA ALA A 634 16.18 -4.13 -10.15
C ALA A 634 17.36 -4.05 -9.16
N GLY A 635 17.81 -2.83 -8.85
CA GLY A 635 18.81 -2.53 -7.82
C GLY A 635 18.23 -2.15 -6.45
N ASP A 636 18.78 -2.76 -5.40
CA ASP A 636 18.51 -2.52 -3.97
C ASP A 636 17.14 -2.97 -3.40
N ASP A 637 16.97 -4.30 -3.36
CA ASP A 637 16.01 -5.08 -2.55
C ASP A 637 16.05 -4.77 -1.02
N GLY A 638 17.03 -3.98 -0.54
CA GLY A 638 17.18 -3.64 0.88
C GLY A 638 16.08 -2.70 1.38
N SER A 639 15.61 -2.93 2.61
CA SER A 639 14.82 -1.93 3.32
C SER A 639 15.70 -0.72 3.69
N VAL A 640 15.10 0.45 3.95
CA VAL A 640 15.86 1.66 4.30
C VAL A 640 16.67 1.42 5.58
N GLU A 641 16.11 0.67 6.52
CA GLU A 641 16.76 0.19 7.74
C GLU A 641 18.03 -0.64 7.46
N MET A 642 17.96 -1.58 6.52
CA MET A 642 19.10 -2.42 6.14
C MET A 642 20.20 -1.60 5.43
N ALA A 643 19.82 -0.66 4.57
CA ALA A 643 20.76 0.26 3.91
C ALA A 643 21.44 1.21 4.91
N LEU A 644 20.71 1.70 5.92
CA LEU A 644 21.27 2.50 7.02
C LEU A 644 22.25 1.70 7.89
N ALA A 645 21.90 0.46 8.23
CA ALA A 645 22.78 -0.43 8.98
C ALA A 645 24.08 -0.72 8.22
N LYS A 646 23.99 -0.98 6.90
CA LYS A 646 25.15 -1.14 6.01
C LYS A 646 26.03 0.12 5.96
N SER A 647 25.42 1.30 5.81
CA SER A 647 26.15 2.58 5.78
C SER A 647 26.90 2.90 7.08
N LEU A 648 26.42 2.43 8.24
CA LEU A 648 27.19 2.54 9.49
C LEU A 648 28.36 1.55 9.55
N ALA A 649 28.16 0.33 9.06
CA ALA A 649 29.19 -0.70 9.01
C ALA A 649 30.33 -0.39 8.03
N GLU A 650 30.05 0.33 6.94
CA GLU A 650 31.05 0.79 5.96
C GLU A 650 32.04 1.80 6.54
N ARG A 651 31.75 2.41 7.71
CA ARG A 651 32.69 3.27 8.46
C ARG A 651 33.68 2.49 9.34
N LEU A 652 33.80 1.17 9.15
CA LEU A 652 34.75 0.32 9.87
C LEU A 652 35.96 -0.02 8.99
N ASP A 653 37.16 0.31 9.48
CA ASP A 653 38.46 -0.02 8.89
C ASP A 653 38.80 -1.51 9.06
N ASP A 654 37.88 -2.39 8.65
CA ASP A 654 37.95 -3.84 8.89
C ASP A 654 37.34 -4.61 7.71
N LEU A 655 38.21 -5.16 6.87
CA LEU A 655 37.84 -5.86 5.64
C LEU A 655 37.02 -7.12 5.90
N ASP A 656 37.22 -7.80 7.02
CA ASP A 656 36.50 -9.04 7.32
C ASP A 656 35.11 -8.74 7.92
N ALA A 657 34.96 -7.64 8.66
CA ALA A 657 33.64 -7.10 8.99
C ALA A 657 32.85 -6.71 7.72
N GLN A 658 33.48 -6.00 6.78
CA GLN A 658 32.85 -5.64 5.50
C GLN A 658 32.45 -6.88 4.67
N ARG A 659 33.30 -7.92 4.62
CA ARG A 659 33.00 -9.20 3.95
C ARG A 659 31.87 -10.00 4.61
N ALA A 660 31.81 -10.03 5.95
CA ALA A 660 30.71 -10.66 6.69
C ALA A 660 29.39 -9.93 6.42
N TRP A 661 29.41 -8.59 6.42
CA TRP A 661 28.26 -7.75 6.08
C TRP A 661 27.72 -7.98 4.67
N SER A 662 28.59 -8.14 3.66
CA SER A 662 28.15 -8.42 2.28
C SER A 662 27.32 -9.71 2.18
N LYS A 663 27.76 -10.79 2.84
CA LYS A 663 27.01 -12.07 2.90
C LYS A 663 25.68 -11.98 3.68
N LEU A 664 25.59 -11.05 4.64
CA LEU A 664 24.35 -10.75 5.35
C LEU A 664 23.33 -9.97 4.49
N GLY A 665 23.77 -9.27 3.44
CA GLY A 665 22.89 -8.62 2.47
C GLY A 665 22.17 -9.62 1.54
N GLU A 666 22.83 -10.71 1.18
CA GLU A 666 22.28 -11.75 0.29
C GLU A 666 21.27 -12.68 1.01
N SER A 667 21.29 -12.71 2.34
CA SER A 667 20.42 -13.54 3.18
C SER A 667 19.23 -12.73 3.70
N ASN A 668 18.15 -12.70 2.91
CA ASN A 668 16.86 -12.14 3.31
C ASN A 668 16.40 -12.70 4.66
N VAL A 669 15.94 -11.80 5.53
CA VAL A 669 15.41 -12.12 6.85
C VAL A 669 14.07 -12.82 6.71
N VAL A 670 13.91 -13.99 7.33
CA VAL A 670 12.59 -14.46 7.76
C VAL A 670 12.18 -13.56 8.92
N VAL A 671 11.16 -12.73 8.71
CA VAL A 671 10.56 -11.95 9.80
C VAL A 671 9.57 -12.88 10.48
N ASP A 672 9.93 -13.43 11.64
CA ASP A 672 8.97 -14.14 12.47
C ASP A 672 7.92 -13.16 12.98
N GLU A 673 6.65 -13.45 12.69
CA GLU A 673 5.48 -12.77 13.25
C GLU A 673 5.26 -13.22 14.71
N ALA A 674 6.23 -12.91 15.58
CA ALA A 674 6.28 -13.29 16.99
C ALA A 674 6.60 -12.08 17.89
N GLU A 675 5.53 -11.35 18.23
CA GLU A 675 5.29 -10.37 19.31
C GLU A 675 6.46 -9.72 20.10
N GLY A 676 6.25 -8.44 20.48
CA GLY A 676 6.87 -7.89 21.69
C GLY A 676 8.15 -7.06 21.53
N SER A 677 8.39 -6.47 20.35
CA SER A 677 9.11 -5.19 20.22
C SER A 677 8.10 -4.08 19.91
N GLU A 678 8.23 -2.92 20.55
CA GLU A 678 7.18 -1.89 20.54
C GLU A 678 7.13 -1.14 19.20
N THR A 679 6.33 -1.66 18.27
CA THR A 679 5.85 -0.95 17.09
C THR A 679 4.80 0.08 17.50
N PHE A 680 5.06 1.35 17.18
CA PHE A 680 4.10 2.45 17.39
C PHE A 680 2.87 2.25 16.47
N LEU A 681 1.85 1.62 17.04
CA LEU A 681 0.54 1.33 16.44
C LEU A 681 -0.56 1.43 17.52
N PRO A 682 -1.22 2.59 17.66
CA PRO A 682 -2.35 2.73 18.55
C PRO A 682 -3.65 2.23 17.89
N SER A 683 -4.61 1.78 18.71
CA SER A 683 -5.89 1.18 18.30
C SER A 683 -6.91 2.18 17.72
N GLU A 684 -7.72 1.71 16.77
CA GLU A 684 -8.83 2.46 16.14
C GLU A 684 -10.08 2.59 17.06
N PRO A 685 -10.82 3.72 16.95
CA PRO A 685 -12.29 3.77 17.16
C PRO A 685 -13.08 4.18 15.87
N ASP A 686 -14.33 4.70 15.97
CA ASP A 686 -15.34 4.85 14.87
C ASP A 686 -15.77 6.29 14.38
N ASP A 687 -15.93 6.47 13.05
CA ASP A 687 -16.81 7.36 12.22
C ASP A 687 -17.05 8.90 12.43
N ASP A 688 -16.84 9.71 11.36
CA ASP A 688 -17.44 11.03 10.89
C ASP A 688 -16.54 12.27 10.49
N GLU A 689 -16.27 12.50 9.18
CA GLU A 689 -16.86 13.42 8.11
C GLU A 689 -16.52 14.95 7.78
N ALA A 690 -16.02 15.22 6.55
CA ALA A 690 -15.90 16.52 5.82
C ALA A 690 -14.81 17.54 6.32
N VAL A 691 -14.20 18.57 5.66
CA VAL A 691 -14.06 19.10 4.26
C VAL A 691 -13.48 20.57 4.25
N LEU A 692 -13.03 21.14 3.10
CA LEU A 692 -12.98 22.59 2.66
C LEU A 692 -11.83 23.60 3.12
N GLU A 693 -11.02 24.46 2.40
CA GLU A 693 -10.75 24.96 0.98
C GLU A 693 -9.61 26.08 0.71
N SER A 694 -9.02 26.19 -0.54
CA SER A 694 -8.64 27.44 -1.36
C SER A 694 -7.37 28.32 -1.09
N PRO A 695 -6.86 29.32 -1.91
CA PRO A 695 -6.91 29.76 -3.38
C PRO A 695 -5.48 29.99 -4.10
N VAL A 696 -5.06 29.98 -5.41
CA VAL A 696 -5.39 29.46 -6.81
C VAL A 696 -4.10 29.35 -7.76
N ALA A 697 -3.99 28.36 -8.70
CA ALA A 697 -3.17 28.27 -10.00
C ALA A 697 -1.60 28.11 -10.03
N ALA A 698 -0.82 27.68 -11.09
CA ALA A 698 -0.97 26.91 -12.39
C ALA A 698 0.42 26.61 -13.14
N GLY A 699 0.50 25.67 -14.13
CA GLY A 699 1.60 25.42 -15.18
C GLY A 699 2.43 24.07 -15.10
N PHE A 700 3.05 23.41 -16.13
CA PHE A 700 3.15 23.46 -17.64
C PHE A 700 3.76 22.13 -18.30
N LEU A 701 3.49 21.74 -19.59
CA LEU A 701 3.72 20.35 -20.16
C LEU A 701 4.51 20.15 -21.52
N PHE A 702 5.41 19.13 -21.60
CA PHE A 702 5.92 18.42 -22.82
C PHE A 702 6.83 17.18 -22.45
N ALA A 703 7.27 16.20 -23.28
CA ALA A 703 7.07 15.74 -24.68
C ALA A 703 7.70 14.29 -24.89
N CYS A 704 7.67 13.75 -26.13
CA CYS A 704 8.25 12.48 -26.67
C CYS A 704 7.57 11.13 -26.33
#